data_AF-A0A1H9JCH7-F1
#
_entry.id   AF-A0A1H9JCH7-F1
#
_cell.length_a   1.000
_cell.length_b   1.000
_cell.length_c   1.000
_cell.angle_alpha   90.00
_cell.angle_beta   90.00
_cell.angle_gamma   90.00
#
_symmetry.space_group_name_H-M   'P 1'
#
loop_
_entity.id
_entity.type
_entity.pdbx_description
1 polymer ?
#
loop_
_entity_poly.entity_id
_entity_poly.type
_entity_poly.pdbx_seq_one_letter_code
_entity_poly.pdbx_strand_id
1 'polypeptide(L)'
;MPPLHESDIVLLESKVMADTPNGGGGPTGRAIAYGGSNGIFRDVTEPDRAGGDVSIRQLHAAIQSPNTEPALGVNIILSQPPSDPNISITLAKCGLFHRRTDIANAIAEYLIQSVEWGGFLLEDHVERQRSINLFHRPGTPAPTPGDTVYLVHNEGLPTQISQYVRVARVEQEERTFTYSTGGSYADYKALVSRCELTDPLRYAFPGSPPSRGFDRAANKTRVRVTTVADAAEYYGASPITAVAQMQQRTVQVGSIYSQIVPNSRTETATVDQRPAAARTLTLATSPRAVEVAVAAHTRRIRVTQQNVGFSFVAQLRPLPEAGTIIISYRSMGNWYTLTDDGAGKLTGRGSGQAIYATGSLGVDFDAMPDVGSSIIIQYAERSAYTNRSGQGAQVRQPEYAFTLQQDGAVPGTISMTWPSGGVLRTVTDNGSGQWTGDGTGDIDYPSNGVRLRTPHMIDAGGQFQITYQRAPMHEEIFTGLAVDAAGFTTITTAQQPLAGSVQVQWAIAQEVSHTSGATLTEASSKTDEIHATEQVLGVINTHWVTGDAVGVWEGGTFYGGPVTSAPPGYGSQYGYSTRVKSVTETQSTLQRTTVRDTNSSRRTITINVLTDDGAGGFINGMGAVLYASKTLNVKVVSHDRSTENYKSDYEDARQFKEILTNSTNPTPPGNTTNKGGDYSTTAVGEQMLGSVLVRYQVGPLAPSSVTESYTPPAVVIDLCPYTSDAIVPGSLQFQWMGETYQDFEGRLYRGRTSTTTGFDCGSVNYLSSIALIEDYVVAPGAFVLQSLWTRRTAWKTASVFFRTPAAPVKPTAITVMMVDAEGNAMTATGTLDGQFQGEHMWGVFDYETGVGELQFGDFVLDSSLTEAQKQEWWYRPADVGAVQPLKIWRPWPVDPTSLRINSVTYVYLPLDAELLGLDPVRLPPDGRVPIYRRGKFVVISHSTDIPAAALSAGQTINCARPRLARVHLVGGNGALITSGYSADLDAGMVTINDTTGWVQPVKVRHVIEEMARLQDVQIDGTLTLAKDLSHDYPVGAIVSSAIMADDLQAHLSAQWDQHTWDGITWADNLVGNPASATYNDALAPVEVTNAGALTEKFALRFKNNLEFECIGEHVGNIGVGNVNTDFAPINPISGAPYFVLRAIGWGQGWAAGNVQFLHFVGAIYAYAAIRTVQPSTAITLDHHFELLTRVNLDRLPATIS
;
A
#
# COMPACT_ATOMS: atom_id res chain seq x y z
N MET A 1 -40.29 -14.38 54.34
CA MET A 1 -40.35 -12.93 54.03
C MET A 1 -40.97 -12.78 52.65
N PRO A 2 -41.52 -11.61 52.25
CA PRO A 2 -41.81 -11.38 50.83
C PRO A 2 -40.48 -11.49 50.05
N PRO A 3 -40.46 -12.17 48.89
CA PRO A 3 -39.25 -12.34 48.08
C PRO A 3 -38.84 -11.03 47.41
N LEU A 4 -37.57 -10.93 47.02
CA LEU A 4 -37.06 -9.80 46.24
C LEU A 4 -37.82 -9.65 44.90
N HIS A 5 -38.27 -8.44 44.59
CA HIS A 5 -38.96 -8.12 43.33
C HIS A 5 -38.05 -7.38 42.34
N GLU A 6 -38.33 -7.50 41.03
CA GLU A 6 -37.59 -6.75 40.00
C GLU A 6 -37.72 -5.21 40.18
N SER A 7 -38.81 -4.75 40.79
CA SER A 7 -39.02 -3.34 41.18
C SER A 7 -38.04 -2.83 42.25
N ASP A 8 -37.41 -3.73 43.01
CA ASP A 8 -36.52 -3.37 44.11
C ASP A 8 -35.09 -3.11 43.60
N ILE A 9 -34.79 -3.42 42.33
CA ILE A 9 -33.50 -3.20 41.69
C ILE A 9 -33.52 -1.81 41.04
N VAL A 10 -32.77 -0.87 41.61
CA VAL A 10 -32.80 0.55 41.21
C VAL A 10 -31.42 1.06 40.83
N LEU A 11 -31.35 1.83 39.75
CA LEU A 11 -30.15 2.60 39.38
C LEU A 11 -30.28 4.02 39.94
N LEU A 12 -29.40 4.42 40.86
CA LEU A 12 -29.45 5.72 41.54
C LEU A 12 -28.44 6.73 40.97
N GLU A 13 -28.84 8.00 40.94
CA GLU A 13 -27.96 9.14 40.65
C GLU A 13 -26.89 9.30 41.74
N SER A 14 -25.66 9.62 41.34
CA SER A 14 -24.64 10.13 42.27
C SER A 14 -24.94 11.58 42.67
N LYS A 15 -24.35 12.04 43.79
CA LYS A 15 -24.56 13.39 44.35
C LYS A 15 -24.42 14.53 43.33
N VAL A 16 -23.52 14.40 42.35
CA VAL A 16 -23.29 15.38 41.29
C VAL A 16 -23.18 14.69 39.92
N MET A 17 -24.28 14.64 39.17
CA MET A 17 -24.35 14.06 37.81
C MET A 17 -23.77 14.99 36.70
N ALA A 18 -22.66 15.67 36.97
CA ALA A 18 -22.03 16.64 36.06
C ALA A 18 -20.61 16.25 35.66
N ASP A 19 -20.19 16.59 34.43
CA ASP A 19 -18.82 16.33 33.95
C ASP A 19 -17.85 17.42 34.41
N THR A 20 -17.60 17.44 35.72
CA THR A 20 -16.71 18.40 36.37
C THR A 20 -15.80 17.66 37.35
N PRO A 21 -14.68 18.25 37.81
CA PRO A 21 -13.82 17.63 38.82
C PRO A 21 -14.56 17.19 40.10
N ASN A 22 -15.67 17.86 40.44
CA ASN A 22 -16.52 17.54 41.59
C ASN A 22 -17.71 16.61 41.27
N GLY A 23 -17.81 16.07 40.05
CA GLY A 23 -18.82 15.09 39.67
C GLY A 23 -18.68 13.77 40.45
N GLY A 24 -19.76 13.01 40.58
CA GLY A 24 -19.81 11.78 41.37
C GLY A 24 -20.18 12.01 42.84
N GLY A 25 -19.59 11.20 43.72
CA GLY A 25 -19.93 11.09 45.14
C GLY A 25 -21.05 10.08 45.42
N GLY A 26 -21.38 9.94 46.71
CA GLY A 26 -22.32 8.95 47.22
C GLY A 26 -23.71 8.97 46.57
N PRO A 27 -24.49 7.89 46.73
CA PRO A 27 -25.80 7.73 46.13
C PRO A 27 -26.81 8.77 46.65
N THR A 28 -27.80 9.07 45.81
CA THR A 28 -28.95 9.91 46.17
C THR A 28 -30.25 9.11 46.13
N GLY A 29 -31.33 9.65 46.69
CA GLY A 29 -32.67 9.03 46.62
C GLY A 29 -33.35 9.10 45.25
N ARG A 30 -32.63 9.50 44.19
CA ARG A 30 -33.17 9.71 42.84
C ARG A 30 -32.83 8.51 41.95
N ALA A 31 -33.87 7.80 41.54
CA ALA A 31 -33.79 6.73 40.56
C ALA A 31 -33.68 7.30 39.14
N ILE A 32 -32.74 6.77 38.37
CA ILE A 32 -32.61 7.01 36.93
C ILE A 32 -33.68 6.18 36.23
N ALA A 33 -34.72 6.84 35.71
CA ALA A 33 -35.86 6.17 35.09
C ALA A 33 -35.50 5.49 33.77
N TYR A 34 -35.98 4.25 33.58
CA TYR A 34 -35.89 3.54 32.30
C TYR A 34 -36.59 4.33 31.19
N GLY A 35 -35.95 4.44 30.02
CA GLY A 35 -36.48 5.15 28.86
C GLY A 35 -36.39 6.69 28.93
N GLY A 36 -35.82 7.26 30.00
CA GLY A 36 -35.60 8.70 30.11
C GLY A 36 -34.49 9.20 29.17
N SER A 37 -34.74 10.31 28.46
CA SER A 37 -33.69 10.99 27.70
C SER A 37 -32.74 11.76 28.63
N ASN A 38 -31.45 11.73 28.31
CA ASN A 38 -30.38 12.48 28.98
C ASN A 38 -30.24 12.31 30.51
N GLY A 39 -30.73 11.21 31.07
CA GLY A 39 -30.66 10.92 32.51
C GLY A 39 -29.25 10.57 33.04
N ILE A 40 -28.31 10.19 32.17
CA ILE A 40 -26.92 9.87 32.54
C ILE A 40 -25.94 10.87 31.91
N PHE A 41 -25.99 10.99 30.58
CA PHE A 41 -25.17 11.92 29.80
C PHE A 41 -26.04 13.00 29.15
N ARG A 42 -25.48 14.18 28.91
CA ARG A 42 -26.08 15.24 28.09
C ARG A 42 -26.07 14.87 26.60
N ASP A 43 -26.86 15.57 25.79
CA ASP A 43 -26.76 15.49 24.33
C ASP A 43 -25.32 15.70 23.83
N VAL A 44 -25.00 15.02 22.73
CA VAL A 44 -23.74 15.21 22.00
C VAL A 44 -23.86 16.45 21.12
N THR A 45 -23.04 17.44 21.39
CA THR A 45 -23.02 18.73 20.68
C THR A 45 -22.08 18.71 19.48
N GLU A 46 -22.21 19.70 18.59
CA GLU A 46 -21.33 19.86 17.44
C GLU A 46 -19.84 20.02 17.83
N PRO A 47 -19.46 20.79 18.88
CA PRO A 47 -18.09 20.78 19.40
C PRO A 47 -17.57 19.40 19.84
N ASP A 48 -18.41 18.60 20.52
CA ASP A 48 -18.02 17.24 20.94
C ASP A 48 -17.73 16.34 19.73
N ARG A 49 -18.47 16.53 18.63
CA ARG A 49 -18.24 15.83 17.35
C ARG A 49 -17.11 16.40 16.50
N ALA A 50 -16.72 17.66 16.72
CA ALA A 50 -15.59 18.27 16.02
C ALA A 50 -14.24 17.95 16.67
N GLY A 51 -14.17 17.98 18.01
CA GLY A 51 -12.94 17.74 18.78
C GLY A 51 -12.81 16.32 19.37
N GLY A 52 -13.92 15.63 19.56
CA GLY A 52 -14.01 14.45 20.43
C GLY A 52 -14.29 14.84 21.89
N ASP A 53 -14.97 13.96 22.64
CA ASP A 53 -15.38 14.18 24.04
C ASP A 53 -15.16 12.91 24.88
N VAL A 54 -14.84 13.08 26.17
CA VAL A 54 -14.85 12.01 27.19
C VAL A 54 -15.62 12.48 28.43
N SER A 55 -16.84 11.97 28.56
CA SER A 55 -17.70 12.20 29.73
C SER A 55 -17.64 11.01 30.68
N ILE A 56 -17.47 11.25 31.98
CA ILE A 56 -17.43 10.21 33.04
C ILE A 56 -18.59 10.43 34.02
N ARG A 57 -19.36 9.38 34.29
CA ARG A 57 -20.49 9.39 35.24
C ARG A 57 -20.37 8.27 36.25
N GLN A 58 -20.48 8.59 37.53
CA GLN A 58 -20.64 7.59 38.57
C GLN A 58 -22.12 7.25 38.74
N LEU A 59 -22.40 5.95 38.81
CA LEU A 59 -23.72 5.36 38.94
C LEU A 59 -23.71 4.35 40.08
N HIS A 60 -24.87 4.16 40.71
CA HIS A 60 -25.03 3.29 41.87
C HIS A 60 -26.14 2.28 41.62
N ALA A 61 -25.80 0.99 41.50
CA ALA A 61 -26.78 -0.10 41.46
C ALA A 61 -27.17 -0.44 42.91
N ALA A 62 -28.43 -0.26 43.27
CA ALA A 62 -28.94 -0.41 44.63
C ALA A 62 -30.11 -1.37 44.72
N ILE A 63 -30.21 -2.09 45.84
CA ILE A 63 -31.36 -2.95 46.18
C ILE A 63 -32.19 -2.24 47.24
N GLN A 64 -33.39 -1.78 46.88
CA GLN A 64 -34.28 -0.99 47.73
C GLN A 64 -35.40 -1.84 48.36
N SER A 65 -35.11 -3.08 48.76
CA SER A 65 -36.08 -3.92 49.47
C SER A 65 -36.21 -3.50 50.95
N PRO A 66 -37.41 -3.60 51.56
CA PRO A 66 -37.64 -3.29 52.98
C PRO A 66 -37.15 -4.39 53.93
N ASN A 67 -36.41 -5.38 53.42
CA ASN A 67 -35.90 -6.55 54.15
C ASN A 67 -34.36 -6.60 54.07
N THR A 68 -33.76 -7.66 54.60
CA THR A 68 -32.31 -7.94 54.49
C THR A 68 -32.03 -9.17 53.62
N GLU A 69 -32.87 -9.42 52.62
CA GLU A 69 -32.73 -10.57 51.73
C GLU A 69 -31.54 -10.32 50.79
N PRO A 70 -30.55 -11.24 50.68
CA PRO A 70 -29.39 -11.01 49.84
C PRO A 70 -29.78 -11.07 48.36
N ALA A 71 -29.40 -10.05 47.60
CA ALA A 71 -29.46 -10.10 46.14
C ALA A 71 -28.27 -10.94 45.66
N LEU A 72 -28.55 -12.15 45.14
CA LEU A 72 -27.51 -13.13 44.82
C LEU A 72 -26.93 -12.94 43.40
N GLY A 73 -25.61 -13.10 43.27
CA GLY A 73 -24.90 -13.11 42.00
C GLY A 73 -25.00 -11.82 41.20
N VAL A 74 -25.00 -10.66 41.86
CA VAL A 74 -25.25 -9.37 41.22
C VAL A 74 -24.16 -9.07 40.19
N ASN A 75 -24.59 -8.73 38.97
CA ASN A 75 -23.67 -8.37 37.90
C ASN A 75 -24.22 -7.26 37.00
N ILE A 76 -23.33 -6.40 36.50
CA ILE A 76 -23.68 -5.19 35.75
C ILE A 76 -23.09 -5.30 34.34
N ILE A 77 -23.92 -5.09 33.33
CA ILE A 77 -23.55 -5.14 31.91
C ILE A 77 -24.08 -3.94 31.11
N LEU A 78 -23.41 -3.65 30.00
CA LEU A 78 -23.96 -2.88 28.89
C LEU A 78 -24.77 -3.85 28.01
N SER A 79 -26.09 -3.94 28.19
CA SER A 79 -26.94 -4.90 27.46
C SER A 79 -27.21 -4.48 26.01
N GLN A 80 -27.18 -3.18 25.72
CA GLN A 80 -27.19 -2.65 24.34
C GLN A 80 -26.12 -1.54 24.22
N PRO A 81 -25.12 -1.67 23.32
CA PRO A 81 -24.17 -0.60 23.03
C PRO A 81 -24.84 0.53 22.23
N PRO A 82 -24.20 1.72 22.12
CA PRO A 82 -24.72 2.84 21.34
C PRO A 82 -25.03 2.50 19.88
N SER A 83 -26.10 3.11 19.35
CA SER A 83 -26.50 2.97 17.95
C SER A 83 -25.56 3.65 16.94
N ASP A 84 -24.77 4.65 17.35
CA ASP A 84 -23.76 5.31 16.52
C ASP A 84 -22.38 4.69 16.80
N PRO A 85 -21.70 4.10 15.80
CA PRO A 85 -20.40 3.47 15.98
C PRO A 85 -19.26 4.44 16.38
N ASN A 86 -19.48 5.75 16.27
CA ASN A 86 -18.55 6.78 16.72
C ASN A 86 -18.68 7.09 18.23
N ILE A 87 -19.71 6.56 18.90
CA ILE A 87 -19.93 6.71 20.33
C ILE A 87 -19.71 5.35 20.98
N SER A 88 -18.89 5.31 22.03
CA SER A 88 -18.65 4.10 22.81
C SER A 88 -18.93 4.34 24.29
N ILE A 89 -19.48 3.32 24.96
CA ILE A 89 -19.72 3.30 26.40
C ILE A 89 -18.83 2.21 26.99
N THR A 90 -17.95 2.60 27.91
CA THR A 90 -17.07 1.69 28.65
C THR A 90 -17.40 1.82 30.14
N LEU A 91 -17.52 0.70 30.84
CA LEU A 91 -17.74 0.65 32.27
C LEU A 91 -16.42 0.34 33.01
N ALA A 92 -16.25 0.93 34.19
CA ALA A 92 -15.13 0.68 35.09
C ALA A 92 -15.61 0.63 36.55
N LYS A 93 -14.88 -0.07 37.42
CA LYS A 93 -15.17 -0.11 38.87
C LYS A 93 -14.73 1.19 39.55
N CYS A 94 -15.44 1.62 40.59
CA CYS A 94 -15.04 2.76 41.43
C CYS A 94 -15.53 2.60 42.88
N GLY A 95 -14.96 3.39 43.80
CA GLY A 95 -15.42 3.44 45.20
C GLY A 95 -16.68 4.28 45.38
N LEU A 96 -17.48 3.97 46.40
CA LEU A 96 -18.83 4.54 46.62
C LEU A 96 -18.87 6.08 46.67
N PHE A 97 -17.84 6.71 47.23
CA PHE A 97 -17.78 8.17 47.41
C PHE A 97 -16.75 8.88 46.51
N HIS A 98 -16.15 8.18 45.53
CA HIS A 98 -15.17 8.76 44.60
C HIS A 98 -15.75 9.92 43.78
N ARG A 99 -14.90 10.88 43.41
CA ARG A 99 -15.23 11.94 42.46
C ARG A 99 -14.72 11.61 41.05
N ARG A 100 -15.15 12.39 40.04
CA ARG A 100 -14.70 12.28 38.65
C ARG A 100 -13.17 12.30 38.54
N THR A 101 -12.48 13.11 39.33
CA THR A 101 -11.00 13.15 39.38
C THR A 101 -10.41 11.82 39.83
N ASP A 102 -10.94 11.24 40.90
CA ASP A 102 -10.43 10.00 41.48
C ASP A 102 -10.69 8.82 40.53
N ILE A 103 -11.86 8.83 39.89
CA ILE A 103 -12.26 7.88 38.85
C ILE A 103 -11.38 8.01 37.60
N ALA A 104 -11.16 9.22 37.08
CA ALA A 104 -10.31 9.47 35.91
C ALA A 104 -8.84 9.08 36.19
N ASN A 105 -8.32 9.38 37.38
CA ASN A 105 -7.01 8.95 37.81
C ASN A 105 -6.91 7.42 37.84
N ALA A 106 -7.86 6.73 38.49
CA ALA A 106 -7.93 5.27 38.56
C ALA A 106 -8.00 4.62 37.16
N ILE A 107 -8.81 5.19 36.26
CA ILE A 107 -8.96 4.75 34.86
C ILE A 107 -7.67 4.93 34.06
N ALA A 108 -6.88 5.98 34.34
CA ALA A 108 -5.63 6.26 33.66
C ALA A 108 -4.43 5.43 34.19
N GLU A 109 -4.62 4.51 35.15
CA GLU A 109 -3.53 3.73 35.77
C GLU A 109 -3.04 2.54 34.91
N TYR A 110 -2.93 2.72 33.60
CA TYR A 110 -2.39 1.69 32.70
C TYR A 110 -0.84 1.67 32.69
N LEU A 111 -0.21 2.81 32.96
CA LEU A 111 1.24 2.91 33.17
C LEU A 111 1.57 3.22 34.64
N ILE A 112 2.50 2.43 35.20
CA ILE A 112 3.12 2.65 36.51
C ILE A 112 4.58 3.05 36.36
N GLN A 113 5.10 3.76 37.37
CA GLN A 113 6.53 4.04 37.48
C GLN A 113 7.33 2.77 37.78
N SER A 114 8.49 2.65 37.14
CA SER A 114 9.45 1.56 37.34
C SER A 114 10.79 2.12 37.85
N VAL A 115 11.91 1.47 37.51
CA VAL A 115 13.28 1.89 37.87
C VAL A 115 13.62 3.31 37.35
N GLU A 116 14.52 3.99 38.06
CA GLU A 116 15.13 5.24 37.59
C GLU A 116 15.92 4.94 36.30
N TRP A 117 15.70 5.74 35.26
CA TRP A 117 16.33 5.58 33.94
C TRP A 117 17.81 6.00 34.00
N GLY A 118 18.63 5.50 33.06
CA GLY A 118 20.09 5.65 33.05
C GLY A 118 20.63 7.05 32.68
N GLY A 119 19.93 8.11 33.09
CA GLY A 119 20.24 9.51 32.82
C GLY A 119 19.28 10.46 33.56
N PHE A 120 19.49 11.76 33.44
CA PHE A 120 18.74 12.76 34.21
C PHE A 120 18.39 14.02 33.41
N LEU A 121 17.43 14.80 33.92
CA LEU A 121 17.00 16.07 33.35
C LEU A 121 18.13 17.11 33.40
N LEU A 122 18.57 17.63 32.25
CA LEU A 122 19.71 18.56 32.12
C LEU A 122 19.26 20.01 32.30
N GLU A 123 19.68 20.64 33.39
CA GLU A 123 19.21 21.97 33.83
C GLU A 123 17.69 22.06 34.06
N ASP A 124 17.23 23.18 34.62
CA ASP A 124 15.83 23.37 35.04
C ASP A 124 14.89 23.58 33.84
N HIS A 125 13.73 22.91 33.88
CA HIS A 125 12.69 22.99 32.84
C HIS A 125 11.44 23.67 33.39
N VAL A 126 10.84 24.56 32.59
CA VAL A 126 9.73 25.42 33.03
C VAL A 126 8.36 24.82 32.71
N GLU A 127 7.34 25.27 33.44
CA GLU A 127 5.95 24.99 33.11
C GLU A 127 5.64 25.37 31.64
N ARG A 128 4.78 24.58 30.99
CA ARG A 128 4.34 24.69 29.59
C ARG A 128 5.41 24.43 28.53
N GLN A 129 6.63 24.09 28.92
CA GLN A 129 7.68 23.68 27.98
C GLN A 129 7.31 22.34 27.31
N ARG A 130 7.40 22.26 25.97
CA ARG A 130 7.11 21.06 25.16
C ARG A 130 8.36 20.26 24.76
N SER A 131 9.49 20.47 25.43
CA SER A 131 10.69 19.66 25.22
C SER A 131 11.50 19.56 26.50
N ILE A 132 12.09 18.39 26.72
CA ILE A 132 13.03 18.13 27.82
C ILE A 132 14.39 17.71 27.27
N ASN A 133 15.45 18.10 27.97
CA ASN A 133 16.81 17.67 27.69
C ASN A 133 17.22 16.60 28.70
N LEU A 134 17.61 15.43 28.22
CA LEU A 134 18.07 14.30 29.02
C LEU A 134 19.57 14.11 28.82
N PHE A 135 20.35 14.21 29.90
CA PHE A 135 21.78 13.96 29.93
C PHE A 135 22.06 12.50 30.30
N HIS A 136 22.85 11.81 29.48
CA HIS A 136 23.19 10.41 29.72
C HIS A 136 24.55 10.03 29.13
N ARG A 137 25.03 8.84 29.51
CA ARG A 137 26.30 8.29 29.04
C ARG A 137 26.22 7.95 27.53
N PRO A 138 27.30 8.19 26.76
CA PRO A 138 27.42 7.66 25.40
C PRO A 138 27.26 6.13 25.40
N GLY A 139 26.31 5.63 24.61
CA GLY A 139 25.93 4.21 24.56
C GLY A 139 24.71 3.82 25.43
N THR A 140 24.21 4.68 26.32
CA THR A 140 22.88 4.48 26.92
C THR A 140 21.81 4.79 25.87
N PRO A 141 20.82 3.90 25.61
CA PRO A 141 19.74 4.18 24.67
C PRO A 141 18.83 5.30 25.21
N ALA A 142 18.50 6.26 24.35
CA ALA A 142 17.49 7.27 24.64
C ALA A 142 16.08 6.65 24.70
N PRO A 143 15.09 7.35 25.29
CA PRO A 143 13.68 7.01 25.09
C PRO A 143 13.35 6.99 23.60
N THR A 144 12.53 6.03 23.18
CA THR A 144 12.06 5.89 21.80
C THR A 144 10.91 6.88 21.55
N PRO A 145 10.74 7.44 20.35
CA PRO A 145 9.49 8.09 19.98
C PRO A 145 8.29 7.15 20.23
N GLY A 146 7.31 7.61 21.00
CA GLY A 146 6.17 6.82 21.47
C GLY A 146 6.27 6.34 22.93
N ASP A 147 7.47 6.30 23.52
CA ASP A 147 7.67 5.93 24.93
C ASP A 147 7.12 6.98 25.88
N THR A 148 6.56 6.53 27.00
CA THR A 148 6.17 7.39 28.13
C THR A 148 7.22 7.31 29.23
N VAL A 149 7.63 8.47 29.73
CA VAL A 149 8.62 8.63 30.80
C VAL A 149 7.94 9.29 31.99
N TYR A 150 8.32 8.92 33.21
CA TYR A 150 7.76 9.51 34.43
C TYR A 150 8.78 10.44 35.10
N LEU A 151 8.39 11.70 35.29
CA LEU A 151 9.17 12.72 35.98
C LEU A 151 8.64 12.87 37.40
N VAL A 152 9.52 12.84 38.41
CA VAL A 152 9.14 13.05 39.82
C VAL A 152 10.19 13.85 40.59
N HIS A 153 9.73 14.83 41.36
CA HIS A 153 10.52 15.63 42.30
C HIS A 153 9.88 15.56 43.69
N ASN A 154 10.70 15.54 44.75
CA ASN A 154 10.30 15.33 46.14
C ASN A 154 9.49 14.02 46.38
N GLU A 155 9.85 12.93 45.70
CA GLU A 155 9.23 11.61 45.85
C GLU A 155 9.14 11.18 47.34
N GLY A 156 7.93 10.86 47.81
CA GLY A 156 7.66 10.44 49.19
C GLY A 156 7.50 11.57 50.21
N LEU A 157 7.48 12.84 49.78
CA LEU A 157 7.24 14.02 50.64
C LEU A 157 5.88 14.66 50.33
N PRO A 158 5.27 15.43 51.26
CA PRO A 158 4.03 16.19 50.99
C PRO A 158 4.14 17.22 49.86
N THR A 159 5.36 17.57 49.45
CA THR A 159 5.68 18.48 48.33
C THR A 159 6.04 17.74 47.03
N GLN A 160 5.65 16.47 46.90
CA GLN A 160 5.85 15.67 45.69
C GLN A 160 5.12 16.30 44.49
N ILE A 161 5.84 16.50 43.40
CA ILE A 161 5.28 16.83 42.08
C ILE A 161 5.71 15.76 41.09
N SER A 162 4.79 15.34 40.22
CA SER A 162 5.08 14.30 39.23
C SER A 162 4.21 14.40 38.00
N GLN A 163 4.74 13.97 36.86
CA GLN A 163 4.04 13.96 35.58
C GLN A 163 4.52 12.79 34.71
N TYR A 164 3.59 12.13 34.03
CA TYR A 164 3.90 11.25 32.90
C TYR A 164 4.02 12.11 31.63
N VAL A 165 5.07 11.91 30.85
CA VAL A 165 5.32 12.65 29.59
C VAL A 165 5.58 11.67 28.46
N ARG A 166 4.83 11.79 27.36
CA ARG A 166 5.06 10.99 26.15
C ARG A 166 6.06 11.69 25.24
N VAL A 167 7.05 10.94 24.78
CA VAL A 167 8.08 11.41 23.87
C VAL A 167 7.54 11.35 22.44
N ALA A 168 7.30 12.51 21.82
CA ALA A 168 6.87 12.61 20.43
C ALA A 168 8.03 12.41 19.45
N ARG A 169 9.22 12.91 19.80
CA ARG A 169 10.44 12.86 18.97
C ARG A 169 11.68 12.98 19.84
N VAL A 170 12.79 12.38 19.41
CA VAL A 170 14.11 12.55 20.06
C VAL A 170 15.15 12.98 19.05
N GLU A 171 15.94 13.99 19.41
CA GLU A 171 17.19 14.37 18.75
C GLU A 171 18.34 14.11 19.73
N GLN A 172 19.35 13.34 19.33
CA GLN A 172 20.54 13.11 20.17
C GLN A 172 21.73 13.93 19.67
N GLU A 173 22.45 14.56 20.59
CA GLU A 173 23.66 15.33 20.29
C GLU A 173 24.81 14.89 21.22
N GLU A 174 25.96 14.51 20.66
CA GLU A 174 27.18 14.33 21.46
C GLU A 174 27.82 15.68 21.73
N ARG A 175 27.83 16.09 23.00
CA ARG A 175 28.44 17.34 23.45
C ARG A 175 29.68 17.05 24.30
N THR A 176 30.69 17.90 24.13
CA THR A 176 31.88 17.91 25.00
C THR A 176 31.62 18.88 26.15
N PHE A 177 31.77 18.40 27.38
CA PHE A 177 31.64 19.18 28.60
C PHE A 177 32.98 19.24 29.31
N THR A 178 33.31 20.39 29.88
CA THR A 178 34.52 20.61 30.66
C THR A 178 34.18 20.64 32.14
N TYR A 179 35.00 20.00 32.98
CA TYR A 179 34.87 20.08 34.43
C TYR A 179 36.25 20.27 35.11
N SER A 180 36.26 20.81 36.32
CA SER A 180 37.51 21.08 37.07
C SER A 180 37.89 19.92 37.98
N THR A 181 39.16 19.54 38.00
CA THR A 181 39.75 18.59 38.95
C THR A 181 41.13 19.09 39.37
N GLY A 182 41.33 19.29 40.67
CA GLY A 182 42.64 19.67 41.22
C GLY A 182 43.23 20.97 40.65
N GLY A 183 42.39 21.90 40.21
CA GLY A 183 42.83 23.17 39.58
C GLY A 183 43.15 23.08 38.09
N SER A 184 42.94 21.92 37.45
CA SER A 184 43.02 21.76 35.99
C SER A 184 41.65 21.45 35.39
N TYR A 185 41.40 21.94 34.18
CA TYR A 185 40.20 21.63 33.41
C TYR A 185 40.43 20.37 32.57
N ALA A 186 39.44 19.49 32.54
CA ALA A 186 39.46 18.29 31.70
C ALA A 186 38.12 18.12 30.99
N ASP A 187 38.18 17.71 29.73
CA ASP A 187 37.01 17.50 28.88
C ASP A 187 36.51 16.05 28.94
N TYR A 188 35.20 15.89 28.80
CA TYR A 188 34.56 14.58 28.65
C TYR A 188 33.35 14.69 27.72
N LYS A 189 33.01 13.57 27.05
CA LYS A 189 31.87 13.48 26.13
C LYS A 189 30.64 12.94 26.85
N ALA A 190 29.48 13.52 26.55
CA ALA A 190 28.17 13.06 27.00
C ALA A 190 27.14 13.19 25.88
N LEU A 191 26.09 12.36 25.91
CA LEU A 191 24.94 12.52 25.02
C LEU A 191 23.89 13.39 25.71
N VAL A 192 23.36 14.35 24.96
CA VAL A 192 22.17 15.11 25.31
C VAL A 192 21.06 14.70 24.35
N SER A 193 20.04 14.02 24.88
CA SER A 193 18.83 13.67 24.14
C SER A 193 17.78 14.74 24.38
N ARG A 194 17.49 15.53 23.36
CA ARG A 194 16.37 16.47 23.34
C ARG A 194 15.11 15.71 22.95
N CYS A 195 14.23 15.48 23.92
CA CYS A 195 12.93 14.85 23.71
C CYS A 195 11.87 15.93 23.54
N GLU A 196 11.24 16.01 22.36
CA GLU A 196 10.01 16.78 22.16
C GLU A 196 8.85 15.98 22.77
N LEU A 197 7.97 16.65 23.50
CA LEU A 197 6.87 16.02 24.22
C LEU A 197 5.54 16.19 23.47
N THR A 198 4.68 15.18 23.53
CA THR A 198 3.29 15.27 23.03
C THR A 198 2.52 16.33 23.84
N ASP A 199 2.63 16.26 25.16
CA ASP A 199 1.99 17.16 26.12
C ASP A 199 3.02 18.13 26.73
N PRO A 200 2.64 19.40 27.00
CA PRO A 200 3.48 20.33 27.74
C PRO A 200 3.69 19.89 29.20
N LEU A 201 4.79 20.33 29.81
CA LEU A 201 5.00 20.19 31.25
C LEU A 201 3.93 20.96 32.05
N ARG A 202 3.20 20.30 32.95
CA ARG A 202 2.20 20.89 33.84
C ARG A 202 2.82 21.51 35.11
N TYR A 203 4.08 21.19 35.38
CA TYR A 203 4.86 21.70 36.52
C TYR A 203 6.28 22.05 36.05
N ALA A 204 6.93 23.00 36.73
CA ALA A 204 8.36 23.22 36.56
C ALA A 204 9.14 22.08 37.23
N PHE A 205 10.06 21.47 36.49
CA PHE A 205 10.89 20.36 36.96
C PHE A 205 12.35 20.80 37.09
N PRO A 206 12.91 20.87 38.31
CA PRO A 206 14.30 21.26 38.50
C PRO A 206 15.23 20.12 38.08
N GLY A 207 16.13 20.36 37.12
CA GLY A 207 17.09 19.41 36.60
C GLY A 207 18.48 19.58 37.21
N SER A 208 19.40 18.68 36.88
CA SER A 208 20.79 18.71 37.39
C SER A 208 21.72 19.36 36.37
N PRO A 209 22.75 20.09 36.83
CA PRO A 209 23.85 20.50 35.96
C PRO A 209 24.63 19.28 35.46
N PRO A 210 25.35 19.39 34.33
CA PRO A 210 26.13 18.29 33.76
C PRO A 210 27.23 17.81 34.71
N SER A 211 27.30 16.50 34.94
CA SER A 211 28.22 15.86 35.89
C SER A 211 29.05 14.76 35.22
N ARG A 212 30.36 14.69 35.54
CA ARG A 212 31.25 13.63 35.01
C ARG A 212 30.89 12.23 35.52
N GLY A 213 30.27 12.13 36.69
CA GLY A 213 29.77 10.86 37.24
C GLY A 213 28.59 10.29 36.45
N PHE A 214 27.86 11.13 35.71
CA PHE A 214 26.52 10.87 35.20
C PHE A 214 25.47 10.69 36.33
N ASP A 215 25.78 11.22 37.52
CA ASP A 215 24.91 11.23 38.69
C ASP A 215 24.02 12.49 38.71
N ARG A 216 22.74 12.29 39.02
CA ARG A 216 21.76 13.34 39.32
C ARG A 216 22.12 14.04 40.65
N ALA A 217 22.02 15.37 40.70
CA ALA A 217 22.23 16.12 41.93
C ALA A 217 21.15 15.83 42.99
N ALA A 218 21.51 15.94 44.27
CA ALA A 218 20.55 15.80 45.38
C ALA A 218 19.37 16.78 45.21
N ASN A 219 18.17 16.32 45.55
CA ASN A 219 16.91 17.06 45.47
C ASN A 219 16.46 17.52 44.05
N LYS A 220 17.11 17.09 42.96
CA LYS A 220 16.63 17.35 41.58
C LYS A 220 15.68 16.25 41.06
N THR A 221 14.99 16.51 39.95
CA THR A 221 13.98 15.62 39.34
C THR A 221 14.55 14.25 38.94
N ARG A 222 13.93 13.16 39.39
CA ARG A 222 14.21 11.80 38.92
C ARG A 222 13.44 11.54 37.63
N VAL A 223 14.06 10.78 36.73
CA VAL A 223 13.48 10.31 35.47
C VAL A 223 13.32 8.80 35.60
N ARG A 224 12.10 8.26 35.52
CA ARG A 224 11.81 6.83 35.64
C ARG A 224 11.23 6.28 34.35
N VAL A 225 11.59 5.04 34.02
CA VAL A 225 10.93 4.26 32.96
C VAL A 225 9.53 3.89 33.43
N THR A 226 8.56 3.83 32.53
CA THR A 226 7.23 3.29 32.84
C THR A 226 7.10 1.85 32.39
N THR A 227 6.32 1.06 33.12
CA THR A 227 5.91 -0.30 32.70
C THR A 227 4.39 -0.39 32.71
N VAL A 228 3.84 -1.20 31.81
CA VAL A 228 2.41 -1.50 31.79
C VAL A 228 2.05 -2.25 33.07
N ALA A 229 1.09 -1.70 33.81
CA ALA A 229 0.34 -2.45 34.81
C ALA A 229 -1.12 -2.40 34.39
N ASP A 230 -1.73 -3.58 34.27
CA ASP A 230 -3.12 -3.75 33.88
C ASP A 230 -4.07 -3.50 35.08
N ALA A 231 -3.90 -2.35 35.75
CA ALA A 231 -4.50 -2.06 37.05
C ALA A 231 -6.00 -1.68 36.95
N ALA A 232 -6.39 -1.04 35.85
CA ALA A 232 -7.79 -0.75 35.55
C ALA A 232 -8.45 -1.93 34.80
N GLU A 233 -9.60 -2.40 35.30
CA GLU A 233 -10.46 -3.37 34.60
C GLU A 233 -11.55 -2.62 33.83
N TYR A 234 -11.53 -2.74 32.50
CA TYR A 234 -12.54 -2.16 31.61
C TYR A 234 -13.55 -3.20 31.17
N TYR A 235 -14.79 -2.75 31.01
CA TYR A 235 -15.93 -3.56 30.64
C TYR A 235 -16.72 -2.85 29.53
N GLY A 236 -17.30 -3.59 28.61
CA GLY A 236 -18.09 -3.05 27.50
C GLY A 236 -18.90 -4.14 26.81
N ALA A 237 -19.33 -3.87 25.58
CA ALA A 237 -20.06 -4.81 24.76
C ALA A 237 -19.69 -4.69 23.28
N SER A 238 -19.86 -5.78 22.53
CA SER A 238 -19.64 -5.83 21.08
C SER A 238 -20.67 -6.77 20.43
N PRO A 239 -21.24 -6.41 19.26
CA PRO A 239 -22.10 -7.31 18.51
C PRO A 239 -21.32 -8.49 17.92
N ILE A 240 -21.99 -9.63 17.74
CA ILE A 240 -21.43 -10.79 17.05
C ILE A 240 -21.51 -10.64 15.53
N THR A 241 -20.44 -11.03 14.84
CA THR A 241 -20.29 -10.90 13.38
C THR A 241 -20.66 -12.16 12.60
N ALA A 242 -20.72 -13.31 13.28
CA ALA A 242 -21.18 -14.59 12.73
C ALA A 242 -22.32 -15.14 13.59
N VAL A 243 -23.17 -16.00 12.99
CA VAL A 243 -24.20 -16.75 13.75
C VAL A 243 -23.50 -17.72 14.69
N ALA A 244 -23.79 -17.64 15.98
CA ALA A 244 -23.30 -18.57 16.98
C ALA A 244 -24.38 -19.61 17.28
N GLN A 245 -24.10 -20.89 17.03
CA GLN A 245 -25.11 -21.95 17.13
C GLN A 245 -25.09 -22.62 18.51
N MET A 246 -26.22 -23.18 18.91
CA MET A 246 -26.33 -24.05 20.08
C MET A 246 -25.29 -25.19 20.01
N GLN A 247 -24.73 -25.58 21.16
CA GLN A 247 -23.63 -26.55 21.28
C GLN A 247 -22.26 -26.10 20.71
N GLN A 248 -22.08 -24.84 20.29
CA GLN A 248 -20.74 -24.29 20.00
C GLN A 248 -20.11 -23.66 21.26
N ARG A 249 -18.77 -23.56 21.28
CA ARG A 249 -18.00 -22.87 22.34
C ARG A 249 -17.32 -21.58 21.87
N THR A 250 -17.48 -21.21 20.61
CA THR A 250 -16.77 -20.08 20.00
C THR A 250 -17.76 -19.04 19.50
N VAL A 251 -17.50 -17.77 19.81
CA VAL A 251 -18.32 -16.63 19.38
C VAL A 251 -17.41 -15.58 18.75
N GLN A 252 -17.74 -15.12 17.55
CA GLN A 252 -17.00 -14.04 16.88
C GLN A 252 -17.62 -12.68 17.22
N VAL A 253 -16.88 -11.79 17.86
CA VAL A 253 -17.29 -10.40 18.10
C VAL A 253 -16.64 -9.44 17.10
N GLY A 254 -17.26 -8.29 16.85
CA GLY A 254 -16.71 -7.26 15.96
C GLY A 254 -15.47 -6.55 16.49
N SER A 255 -15.27 -6.52 17.82
CA SER A 255 -14.07 -6.00 18.47
C SER A 255 -13.94 -6.54 19.89
N ILE A 256 -12.71 -6.86 20.33
CA ILE A 256 -12.40 -7.14 21.74
C ILE A 256 -11.98 -5.88 22.53
N TYR A 257 -11.91 -4.73 21.85
CA TYR A 257 -11.49 -3.44 22.38
C TYR A 257 -12.63 -2.42 22.34
N SER A 258 -12.70 -1.58 23.38
CA SER A 258 -13.50 -0.35 23.40
C SER A 258 -12.58 0.88 23.33
N GLN A 259 -13.12 2.01 22.89
CA GLN A 259 -12.39 3.26 22.70
C GLN A 259 -12.61 4.15 23.95
N ILE A 260 -11.53 4.53 24.63
CA ILE A 260 -11.60 5.30 25.90
C ILE A 260 -11.11 6.75 25.77
N VAL A 261 -10.32 7.03 24.73
CA VAL A 261 -9.88 8.39 24.35
C VAL A 261 -10.27 8.60 22.88
N PRO A 262 -10.78 9.78 22.48
CA PRO A 262 -11.00 10.16 21.10
C PRO A 262 -9.71 10.02 20.29
N ASN A 263 -9.80 9.67 19.02
CA ASN A 263 -8.63 9.60 18.17
C ASN A 263 -8.84 10.51 16.96
N SER A 264 -8.34 11.74 17.06
CA SER A 264 -8.37 12.69 15.94
C SER A 264 -7.32 12.30 14.91
N ARG A 265 -7.76 11.45 13.96
CA ARG A 265 -6.98 11.01 12.82
C ARG A 265 -7.19 11.98 11.68
N THR A 266 -6.14 12.73 11.34
CA THR A 266 -6.09 13.41 10.05
C THR A 266 -5.54 12.44 9.00
N GLU A 267 -6.42 11.92 8.15
CA GLU A 267 -6.04 11.09 7.01
C GLU A 267 -5.53 12.00 5.89
N THR A 268 -4.24 11.90 5.55
CA THR A 268 -3.68 12.61 4.39
C THR A 268 -3.57 11.63 3.22
N ALA A 269 -4.42 11.82 2.21
CA ALA A 269 -4.34 11.04 0.98
C ALA A 269 -3.21 11.55 0.09
N THR A 270 -2.29 10.66 -0.27
CA THR A 270 -1.21 10.95 -1.23
C THR A 270 -1.47 10.14 -2.50
N VAL A 271 -1.72 10.84 -3.61
CA VAL A 271 -2.22 10.28 -4.89
C VAL A 271 -1.20 10.50 -6.02
N ASP A 272 -1.27 9.71 -7.09
CA ASP A 272 -0.38 9.71 -8.28
C ASP A 272 1.13 9.70 -7.94
N GLN A 273 1.52 9.03 -6.85
CA GLN A 273 2.93 8.92 -6.49
C GLN A 273 3.66 8.04 -7.50
N ARG A 274 4.85 8.48 -7.90
CA ARG A 274 5.73 7.79 -8.86
C ARG A 274 7.01 7.41 -8.13
N PRO A 275 7.10 6.22 -7.51
CA PRO A 275 8.28 5.84 -6.73
C PRO A 275 9.50 5.63 -7.64
N ALA A 276 9.28 5.12 -8.85
CA ALA A 276 10.23 5.16 -9.95
C ALA A 276 10.05 6.48 -10.73
N ALA A 277 10.19 7.62 -10.04
CA ALA A 277 9.98 8.95 -10.61
C ALA A 277 10.72 9.08 -11.95
N ALA A 278 10.01 9.54 -12.99
CA ALA A 278 10.59 9.76 -14.30
C ALA A 278 11.69 10.83 -14.19
N ARG A 279 12.96 10.40 -14.19
CA ARG A 279 14.09 11.30 -14.02
C ARG A 279 14.56 11.78 -15.38
N THR A 280 14.84 13.07 -15.49
CA THR A 280 15.43 13.64 -16.70
C THR A 280 16.92 13.32 -16.74
N LEU A 281 17.31 12.49 -17.70
CA LEU A 281 18.70 12.21 -18.05
C LEU A 281 19.13 13.14 -19.19
N THR A 282 20.11 14.00 -18.94
CA THR A 282 20.72 14.84 -19.99
C THR A 282 21.75 14.03 -20.77
N LEU A 283 21.37 13.59 -21.99
CA LEU A 283 22.23 12.85 -22.89
C LEU A 283 23.27 13.74 -23.58
N ALA A 284 22.89 14.97 -23.93
CA ALA A 284 23.79 15.95 -24.54
C ALA A 284 23.36 17.38 -24.20
N THR A 285 24.31 18.32 -24.26
CA THR A 285 24.08 19.78 -24.12
C THR A 285 24.52 20.57 -25.37
N SER A 286 25.20 19.92 -26.32
CA SER A 286 25.70 20.49 -27.57
C SER A 286 25.63 19.44 -28.68
N PRO A 287 25.26 19.78 -29.94
CA PRO A 287 24.85 21.11 -30.42
C PRO A 287 23.46 21.56 -29.93
N ARG A 288 22.68 20.64 -29.32
CA ARG A 288 21.41 20.91 -28.64
C ARG A 288 21.36 20.18 -27.31
N ALA A 289 20.49 20.65 -26.40
CA ALA A 289 20.10 19.88 -25.23
C ALA A 289 19.25 18.68 -25.65
N VAL A 290 19.57 17.49 -25.13
CA VAL A 290 18.80 16.26 -25.31
C VAL A 290 18.56 15.66 -23.94
N GLU A 291 17.30 15.62 -23.53
CA GLU A 291 16.85 15.24 -22.20
C GLU A 291 15.76 14.18 -22.28
N VAL A 292 15.93 13.07 -21.56
CA VAL A 292 15.03 11.91 -21.63
C VAL A 292 14.52 11.51 -20.27
N ALA A 293 13.22 11.21 -20.19
CA ALA A 293 12.63 10.58 -19.01
C ALA A 293 13.07 9.12 -18.90
N VAL A 294 13.66 8.74 -17.77
CA VAL A 294 14.08 7.36 -17.46
C VAL A 294 13.40 6.90 -16.18
N ALA A 295 12.82 5.70 -16.18
CA ALA A 295 12.38 5.03 -14.96
C ALA A 295 13.60 4.57 -14.15
N ALA A 296 13.56 4.75 -12.84
CA ALA A 296 14.62 4.26 -11.96
C ALA A 296 14.57 2.74 -11.82
N HIS A 297 15.72 2.09 -11.95
CA HIS A 297 15.94 0.74 -11.44
C HIS A 297 15.91 0.77 -9.91
N THR A 298 15.39 -0.28 -9.29
CA THR A 298 15.28 -0.38 -7.83
C THR A 298 16.02 -1.60 -7.32
N ARG A 299 16.68 -1.47 -6.16
CA ARG A 299 17.36 -2.58 -5.46
C ARG A 299 17.16 -2.42 -3.96
N ARG A 300 16.82 -3.51 -3.27
CA ARG A 300 16.74 -3.57 -1.79
C ARG A 300 17.98 -4.20 -1.16
N ILE A 301 18.27 -3.83 0.07
CA ILE A 301 19.11 -4.58 1.02
C ILE A 301 18.31 -4.68 2.33
N ARG A 302 17.96 -5.91 2.75
CA ARG A 302 17.21 -6.14 3.99
C ARG A 302 18.14 -6.05 5.20
N VAL A 303 17.75 -5.27 6.21
CA VAL A 303 18.49 -5.13 7.48
C VAL A 303 17.97 -6.16 8.47
N THR A 304 18.88 -6.94 9.03
CA THR A 304 18.64 -8.05 9.96
C THR A 304 19.56 -7.90 11.17
N GLN A 305 19.30 -8.65 12.25
CA GLN A 305 20.12 -8.58 13.45
C GLN A 305 21.59 -9.01 13.23
N GLN A 306 21.89 -9.72 12.13
CA GLN A 306 23.24 -10.20 11.81
C GLN A 306 24.02 -9.28 10.86
N ASN A 307 23.33 -8.50 10.00
CA ASN A 307 23.98 -7.59 9.04
C ASN A 307 23.74 -6.10 9.35
N VAL A 308 23.20 -5.78 10.54
CA VAL A 308 23.12 -4.41 11.04
C VAL A 308 24.52 -3.83 11.24
N GLY A 309 24.75 -2.63 10.73
CA GLY A 309 26.03 -1.93 10.76
C GLY A 309 25.91 -0.58 10.08
N PHE A 310 27.01 0.18 10.04
CA PHE A 310 27.03 1.49 9.36
C PHE A 310 27.41 1.38 7.88
N SER A 311 28.24 0.41 7.53
CA SER A 311 28.82 0.25 6.18
C SER A 311 28.11 -0.85 5.38
N PHE A 312 27.67 -0.53 4.16
CA PHE A 312 27.08 -1.48 3.22
C PHE A 312 27.71 -1.35 1.83
N VAL A 313 27.72 -2.46 1.09
CA VAL A 313 28.18 -2.52 -0.30
C VAL A 313 27.12 -3.14 -1.21
N ALA A 314 27.02 -2.63 -2.44
CA ALA A 314 26.13 -3.15 -3.47
C ALA A 314 26.80 -3.15 -4.84
N GLN A 315 26.40 -4.11 -5.68
CA GLN A 315 26.71 -4.09 -7.11
C GLN A 315 25.46 -3.67 -7.88
N LEU A 316 25.52 -2.54 -8.56
CA LEU A 316 24.45 -2.04 -9.42
C LEU A 316 24.62 -2.61 -10.83
N ARG A 317 23.55 -3.20 -11.35
CA ARG A 317 23.43 -3.73 -12.72
C ARG A 317 21.99 -3.45 -13.18
N PRO A 318 21.75 -2.57 -14.18
CA PRO A 318 22.69 -1.83 -15.03
C PRO A 318 23.78 -1.03 -14.32
N LEU A 319 24.80 -0.63 -15.08
CA LEU A 319 25.74 0.40 -14.63
C LEU A 319 24.97 1.71 -14.41
N PRO A 320 25.11 2.34 -13.23
CA PRO A 320 24.39 3.55 -12.88
C PRO A 320 24.98 4.76 -13.61
N GLU A 321 24.12 5.67 -14.06
CA GLU A 321 24.57 6.96 -14.58
C GLU A 321 24.90 7.94 -13.44
N ALA A 322 25.89 8.81 -13.69
CA ALA A 322 26.33 9.82 -12.75
C ALA A 322 25.22 10.79 -12.30
N GLY A 323 25.12 11.03 -10.99
CA GLY A 323 24.14 11.91 -10.36
C GLY A 323 22.76 11.27 -10.19
N THR A 324 22.59 10.00 -10.55
CA THR A 324 21.26 9.34 -10.54
C THR A 324 21.02 8.44 -9.32
N ILE A 325 22.04 8.14 -8.51
CA ILE A 325 21.89 7.23 -7.36
C ILE A 325 21.24 7.96 -6.18
N ILE A 326 20.17 7.38 -5.65
CA ILE A 326 19.53 7.76 -4.39
C ILE A 326 19.43 6.53 -3.50
N ILE A 327 19.80 6.68 -2.22
CA ILE A 327 19.70 5.63 -1.21
C ILE A 327 18.77 6.12 -0.10
N SER A 328 17.70 5.39 0.19
CA SER A 328 16.84 5.60 1.36
C SER A 328 17.08 4.53 2.41
N TYR A 329 17.24 4.90 3.68
CA TYR A 329 17.34 3.97 4.81
C TYR A 329 16.51 4.48 6.00
N ARG A 330 16.04 3.57 6.87
CA ARG A 330 15.31 3.91 8.11
C ARG A 330 16.25 3.77 9.30
N SER A 331 16.26 4.74 10.21
CA SER A 331 16.99 4.69 11.48
C SER A 331 16.19 5.39 12.57
N MET A 332 16.01 4.74 13.72
CA MET A 332 15.17 5.18 14.83
C MET A 332 13.77 5.59 14.37
N GLY A 333 13.18 4.82 13.46
CA GLY A 333 11.85 5.05 12.90
C GLY A 333 11.79 6.05 11.73
N ASN A 334 12.81 6.89 11.55
CA ASN A 334 12.83 7.97 10.56
C ASN A 334 13.49 7.56 9.24
N TRP A 335 12.95 8.05 8.12
CA TRP A 335 13.57 7.88 6.79
C TRP A 335 14.64 8.94 6.54
N TYR A 336 15.82 8.49 6.16
CA TYR A 336 16.95 9.30 5.72
C TYR A 336 17.31 8.99 4.27
N THR A 337 17.95 9.95 3.60
CA THR A 337 18.30 9.83 2.17
C THR A 337 19.73 10.29 1.93
N LEU A 338 20.43 9.59 1.03
CA LEU A 338 21.69 10.01 0.42
C LEU A 338 21.50 10.14 -1.09
N THR A 339 22.21 11.09 -1.70
CA THR A 339 22.18 11.42 -3.12
C THR A 339 23.61 11.49 -3.67
N ASP A 340 23.82 10.90 -4.84
CA ASP A 340 25.07 11.03 -5.60
C ASP A 340 25.25 12.44 -6.19
N ASP A 341 26.45 13.00 -6.05
CA ASP A 341 26.80 14.34 -6.54
C ASP A 341 27.22 14.39 -8.03
N GLY A 342 27.31 13.23 -8.68
CA GLY A 342 27.73 13.11 -10.09
C GLY A 342 29.24 13.06 -10.30
N ALA A 343 30.03 13.22 -9.24
CA ALA A 343 31.46 12.93 -9.21
C ALA A 343 31.76 11.53 -8.62
N GLY A 344 30.72 10.76 -8.31
CA GLY A 344 30.80 9.44 -7.69
C GLY A 344 30.84 9.48 -6.17
N LYS A 345 30.51 10.62 -5.53
CA LYS A 345 30.47 10.74 -4.07
C LYS A 345 29.04 10.86 -3.58
N LEU A 346 28.72 10.12 -2.52
CA LEU A 346 27.43 10.23 -1.84
C LEU A 346 27.42 11.40 -0.85
N THR A 347 26.29 12.12 -0.83
CA THR A 347 26.02 13.27 0.04
C THR A 347 24.68 13.08 0.74
N GLY A 348 24.50 13.61 1.95
CA GLY A 348 23.26 13.46 2.73
C GLY A 348 23.54 13.06 4.18
N ARG A 349 22.74 12.15 4.73
CA ARG A 349 22.92 11.55 6.06
C ARG A 349 23.83 10.32 5.98
N GLY A 350 25.11 10.57 5.76
CA GLY A 350 26.13 9.56 5.54
C GLY A 350 27.10 9.98 4.44
N SER A 351 28.03 9.10 4.13
CA SER A 351 29.03 9.28 3.09
C SER A 351 29.20 7.98 2.29
N GLY A 352 30.02 8.02 1.24
CA GLY A 352 30.30 6.84 0.43
C GLY A 352 30.68 7.18 -1.00
N GLN A 353 30.86 6.15 -1.81
CA GLN A 353 31.37 6.26 -3.17
C GLN A 353 30.65 5.30 -4.12
N ALA A 354 30.38 5.78 -5.33
CA ALA A 354 29.88 5.01 -6.46
C ALA A 354 30.93 5.00 -7.60
N ILE A 355 31.20 3.82 -8.15
CA ILE A 355 32.13 3.62 -9.27
C ILE A 355 31.30 3.24 -10.50
N TYR A 356 30.87 4.24 -11.28
CA TYR A 356 29.97 4.06 -12.44
C TYR A 356 30.46 3.01 -13.44
N ALA A 357 31.77 2.96 -13.70
CA ALA A 357 32.39 2.02 -14.65
C ALA A 357 32.28 0.54 -14.24
N THR A 358 32.05 0.24 -12.96
CA THR A 358 31.90 -1.14 -12.45
C THR A 358 30.51 -1.41 -11.87
N GLY A 359 29.77 -0.36 -11.50
CA GLY A 359 28.53 -0.44 -10.73
C GLY A 359 28.76 -0.69 -9.25
N SER A 360 30.00 -0.66 -8.75
CA SER A 360 30.27 -0.85 -7.32
C SER A 360 29.85 0.38 -6.52
N LEU A 361 29.08 0.16 -5.46
CA LEU A 361 28.59 1.18 -4.53
C LEU A 361 29.00 0.80 -3.10
N GLY A 362 29.70 1.70 -2.42
CA GLY A 362 29.93 1.63 -0.97
C GLY A 362 29.25 2.80 -0.27
N VAL A 363 28.55 2.54 0.82
CA VAL A 363 27.86 3.55 1.63
C VAL A 363 28.12 3.35 3.12
N ASP A 364 28.39 4.44 3.82
CA ASP A 364 28.55 4.53 5.26
C ASP A 364 27.49 5.49 5.81
N PHE A 365 26.54 4.97 6.58
CA PHE A 365 25.44 5.77 7.15
C PHE A 365 25.89 6.54 8.40
N ASP A 366 25.32 7.73 8.64
CA ASP A 366 25.57 8.51 9.87
C ASP A 366 24.91 7.89 11.11
N ALA A 367 23.87 7.07 10.90
CA ALA A 367 23.04 6.47 11.95
C ALA A 367 22.72 5.02 11.58
N MET A 368 22.63 4.14 12.57
CA MET A 368 22.54 2.70 12.34
C MET A 368 21.14 2.31 11.82
N PRO A 369 21.02 1.61 10.67
CA PRO A 369 19.73 1.25 10.13
C PRO A 369 18.91 0.32 11.04
N ASP A 370 17.60 0.50 11.06
CA ASP A 370 16.69 -0.27 11.91
C ASP A 370 16.63 -1.75 11.48
N VAL A 371 16.78 -2.68 12.43
CA VAL A 371 16.61 -4.12 12.19
C VAL A 371 15.16 -4.40 11.78
N GLY A 372 14.98 -5.15 10.68
CA GLY A 372 13.67 -5.39 10.08
C GLY A 372 13.28 -4.37 9.00
N SER A 373 14.07 -3.32 8.76
CA SER A 373 13.86 -2.38 7.64
C SER A 373 14.55 -2.83 6.34
N SER A 374 14.26 -2.13 5.24
CA SER A 374 14.94 -2.30 3.95
C SER A 374 15.64 -0.99 3.55
N ILE A 375 16.92 -1.07 3.19
CA ILE A 375 17.64 0.00 2.48
C ILE A 375 17.22 -0.08 1.01
N ILE A 376 16.74 1.02 0.44
CA ILE A 376 16.24 1.09 -0.94
C ILE A 376 17.20 1.95 -1.76
N ILE A 377 17.78 1.38 -2.81
CA ILE A 377 18.68 2.04 -3.75
C ILE A 377 17.94 2.22 -5.08
N GLN A 378 17.95 3.44 -5.61
CA GLN A 378 17.32 3.80 -6.88
C GLN A 378 18.34 4.51 -7.78
N TYR A 379 18.41 4.12 -9.07
CA TYR A 379 19.37 4.66 -10.03
C TYR A 379 18.85 4.53 -11.47
N ALA A 380 19.41 5.29 -12.42
CA ALA A 380 19.03 5.21 -13.83
C ALA A 380 20.20 4.68 -14.70
N GLU A 381 19.88 4.12 -15.87
CA GLU A 381 20.88 3.64 -16.83
C GLU A 381 21.05 4.61 -18.01
N ARG A 382 22.30 4.85 -18.43
CA ARG A 382 22.62 5.48 -19.72
C ARG A 382 22.97 4.47 -20.81
N SER A 383 23.35 3.24 -20.44
CA SER A 383 23.78 2.18 -21.37
C SER A 383 22.74 1.75 -22.40
N ALA A 384 21.47 2.10 -22.22
CA ALA A 384 20.41 1.89 -23.22
C ALA A 384 20.42 2.92 -24.36
N TYR A 385 21.18 4.02 -24.23
CA TYR A 385 21.23 5.14 -25.18
C TYR A 385 22.58 5.20 -25.90
N THR A 386 22.55 5.22 -27.23
CA THR A 386 23.74 5.29 -28.09
C THR A 386 23.80 6.66 -28.78
N ASN A 387 24.94 7.34 -28.66
CA ASN A 387 25.20 8.55 -29.45
C ASN A 387 25.66 8.15 -30.86
N ARG A 388 24.93 8.58 -31.88
CA ARG A 388 25.20 8.29 -33.30
C ARG A 388 25.64 9.51 -34.10
N SER A 389 25.91 10.66 -33.48
CA SER A 389 26.36 11.87 -34.20
C SER A 389 27.59 11.63 -35.09
N GLY A 390 28.54 10.78 -34.65
CA GLY A 390 29.70 10.40 -35.44
C GLY A 390 29.43 9.48 -36.64
N GLN A 391 28.20 8.97 -36.80
CA GLN A 391 27.81 8.04 -37.87
C GLN A 391 27.26 8.74 -39.12
N GLY A 392 27.36 10.07 -39.23
CA GLY A 392 26.83 10.84 -40.37
C GLY A 392 27.35 10.41 -41.75
N ALA A 393 28.58 9.87 -41.84
CA ALA A 393 29.13 9.31 -43.08
C ALA A 393 28.55 7.93 -43.44
N GLN A 394 27.84 7.27 -42.52
CA GLN A 394 27.15 5.99 -42.72
C GLN A 394 25.68 6.18 -43.13
N VAL A 395 25.13 7.40 -42.98
CA VAL A 395 23.82 7.79 -43.51
C VAL A 395 23.94 7.92 -45.04
N ARG A 396 23.04 7.25 -45.76
CA ARG A 396 23.03 7.31 -47.23
C ARG A 396 22.56 8.69 -47.70
N GLN A 397 23.25 9.24 -48.70
CA GLN A 397 22.80 10.48 -49.35
C GLN A 397 21.45 10.25 -50.05
N PRO A 398 20.53 11.24 -50.04
CA PRO A 398 19.26 11.13 -50.74
C PRO A 398 19.41 10.69 -52.20
N GLU A 399 18.59 9.74 -52.61
CA GLU A 399 18.52 9.24 -53.99
C GLU A 399 17.06 9.03 -54.39
N TYR A 400 16.78 9.23 -55.67
CA TYR A 400 15.49 8.85 -56.25
C TYR A 400 15.58 7.40 -56.72
N ALA A 401 14.74 6.55 -56.15
CA ALA A 401 14.61 5.14 -56.52
C ALA A 401 13.18 4.87 -56.96
N PHE A 402 12.99 4.46 -58.21
CA PHE A 402 11.67 4.18 -58.80
C PHE A 402 11.79 3.14 -59.91
N THR A 403 10.65 2.62 -60.40
CA THR A 403 10.59 1.75 -61.57
C THR A 403 9.99 2.47 -62.77
N LEU A 404 10.46 2.16 -63.97
CA LEU A 404 9.83 2.62 -65.22
C LEU A 404 8.41 2.08 -65.33
N GLN A 405 7.53 2.77 -66.06
CA GLN A 405 6.12 2.36 -66.18
C GLN A 405 5.88 1.17 -67.12
N GLN A 406 6.86 0.78 -67.94
CA GLN A 406 6.74 -0.32 -68.89
C GLN A 406 7.96 -1.23 -68.83
N ASP A 407 7.71 -2.54 -68.74
CA ASP A 407 8.79 -3.52 -68.62
C ASP A 407 9.59 -3.73 -69.93
N GLY A 408 10.86 -4.08 -69.74
CA GLY A 408 11.76 -4.57 -70.79
C GLY A 408 12.59 -3.47 -71.45
N ALA A 409 13.02 -2.46 -70.68
CA ALA A 409 13.84 -1.36 -71.19
C ALA A 409 15.14 -1.85 -71.87
N VAL A 410 15.47 -1.28 -73.03
CA VAL A 410 16.64 -1.63 -73.83
C VAL A 410 17.87 -0.84 -73.34
N PRO A 411 18.99 -1.51 -73.01
CA PRO A 411 20.21 -0.84 -72.55
C PRO A 411 20.72 0.25 -73.50
N GLY A 412 21.11 1.38 -72.93
CA GLY A 412 21.70 2.52 -73.65
C GLY A 412 20.69 3.48 -74.26
N THR A 413 19.39 3.31 -73.96
CA THR A 413 18.31 4.13 -74.57
C THR A 413 17.66 5.10 -73.60
N ILE A 414 17.94 5.01 -72.29
CA ILE A 414 17.24 5.80 -71.27
C ILE A 414 17.85 7.20 -71.10
N SER A 415 17.02 8.23 -71.13
CA SER A 415 17.38 9.62 -70.86
C SER A 415 16.35 10.28 -69.93
N MET A 416 16.81 11.16 -69.04
CA MET A 416 15.98 11.80 -68.01
C MET A 416 16.34 13.27 -67.82
N THR A 417 15.33 14.14 -67.71
CA THR A 417 15.51 15.59 -67.46
C THR A 417 14.60 16.12 -66.34
N TRP A 418 15.08 17.12 -65.59
CA TRP A 418 14.32 17.76 -64.49
C TRP A 418 14.79 19.20 -64.18
N PRO A 419 13.92 20.07 -63.62
CA PRO A 419 14.33 21.39 -63.11
C PRO A 419 14.94 21.30 -61.70
N SER A 420 16.01 22.07 -61.46
CA SER A 420 16.68 22.18 -60.17
C SER A 420 17.27 23.58 -60.00
N GLY A 421 16.78 24.34 -59.02
CA GLY A 421 17.18 25.73 -58.76
C GLY A 421 16.93 26.66 -59.94
N GLY A 422 15.91 26.38 -60.76
CA GLY A 422 15.64 27.11 -62.02
C GLY A 422 16.55 26.75 -63.21
N VAL A 423 17.38 25.71 -63.10
CA VAL A 423 18.23 25.19 -64.19
C VAL A 423 17.75 23.79 -64.61
N LEU A 424 17.63 23.53 -65.91
CA LEU A 424 17.29 22.18 -66.42
C LEU A 424 18.52 21.27 -66.38
N ARG A 425 18.36 20.09 -65.77
CA ARG A 425 19.39 19.06 -65.57
C ARG A 425 19.07 17.82 -66.40
N THR A 426 20.10 17.09 -66.83
CA THR A 426 19.98 15.91 -67.71
C THR A 426 20.90 14.76 -67.28
N VAL A 427 20.40 13.52 -67.32
CA VAL A 427 21.23 12.30 -67.30
C VAL A 427 20.87 11.34 -68.43
N THR A 428 21.87 10.60 -68.89
CA THR A 428 21.77 9.60 -69.96
C THR A 428 22.40 8.27 -69.55
N ASP A 429 21.76 7.17 -69.94
CA ASP A 429 22.23 5.80 -69.77
C ASP A 429 23.46 5.50 -70.64
N ASN A 430 24.49 4.90 -70.07
CA ASN A 430 25.70 4.49 -70.79
C ASN A 430 25.59 3.11 -71.47
N GLY A 431 24.49 2.38 -71.31
CA GLY A 431 24.29 1.03 -71.85
C GLY A 431 24.95 -0.08 -71.05
N SER A 432 25.55 0.25 -69.91
CA SER A 432 26.11 -0.67 -68.91
C SER A 432 25.47 -0.47 -67.55
N GLY A 433 24.24 0.05 -67.51
CA GLY A 433 23.43 0.26 -66.31
C GLY A 433 23.93 1.39 -65.40
N GLN A 434 24.53 2.45 -65.93
CA GLN A 434 25.00 3.61 -65.15
C GLN A 434 24.59 4.94 -65.79
N TRP A 435 24.36 5.94 -64.93
CA TRP A 435 24.07 7.31 -65.36
C TRP A 435 25.33 8.11 -65.71
N THR A 436 25.20 8.96 -66.72
CA THR A 436 26.16 10.01 -67.10
C THR A 436 25.44 11.36 -67.19
N GLY A 437 26.10 12.48 -66.86
CA GLY A 437 25.52 13.83 -66.90
C GLY A 437 25.47 14.52 -65.53
N ASP A 438 24.37 15.23 -65.23
CA ASP A 438 24.15 15.98 -63.98
C ASP A 438 23.92 15.09 -62.73
N GLY A 439 24.10 13.78 -62.85
CA GLY A 439 23.83 12.83 -61.78
C GLY A 439 24.56 11.50 -61.98
N THR A 440 24.56 10.71 -60.91
CA THR A 440 25.21 9.39 -60.83
C THR A 440 24.21 8.35 -60.31
N GLY A 441 24.55 7.08 -60.38
CA GLY A 441 23.66 5.99 -59.95
C GLY A 441 23.59 4.92 -61.02
N ASP A 442 22.53 4.13 -60.98
CA ASP A 442 22.44 2.90 -61.76
C ASP A 442 21.03 2.57 -62.26
N ILE A 443 21.00 1.66 -63.24
CA ILE A 443 19.80 1.20 -63.95
C ILE A 443 19.82 -0.33 -63.95
N ASP A 444 18.74 -0.92 -63.45
CA ASP A 444 18.47 -2.34 -63.42
C ASP A 444 17.49 -2.67 -64.55
N TYR A 445 17.99 -3.09 -65.72
CA TYR A 445 17.12 -3.39 -66.86
C TYR A 445 16.16 -4.56 -66.62
N PRO A 446 16.56 -5.69 -65.99
CA PRO A 446 15.64 -6.79 -65.70
C PRO A 446 14.53 -6.42 -64.70
N SER A 447 14.79 -5.51 -63.76
CA SER A 447 13.81 -5.06 -62.77
C SER A 447 13.13 -3.73 -63.11
N ASN A 448 13.46 -3.15 -64.26
CA ASN A 448 13.08 -1.80 -64.71
C ASN A 448 13.36 -0.71 -63.64
N GLY A 449 14.34 -0.97 -62.76
CA GLY A 449 14.64 -0.15 -61.59
C GLY A 449 15.64 0.94 -61.91
N VAL A 450 15.33 2.17 -61.53
CA VAL A 450 16.16 3.35 -61.73
C VAL A 450 16.57 3.93 -60.39
N ARG A 451 17.88 4.21 -60.23
CA ARG A 451 18.45 4.94 -59.09
C ARG A 451 19.24 6.15 -59.55
N LEU A 452 18.85 7.32 -59.06
CA LEU A 452 19.50 8.60 -59.37
C LEU A 452 19.93 9.33 -58.10
N ARG A 453 21.25 9.52 -57.95
CA ARG A 453 21.92 10.36 -56.95
C ARG A 453 22.42 11.62 -57.65
N THR A 454 21.81 12.76 -57.33
CA THR A 454 22.13 14.05 -57.95
C THR A 454 22.54 15.08 -56.88
N PRO A 455 23.62 15.86 -57.09
CA PRO A 455 23.92 17.03 -56.26
C PRO A 455 22.95 18.20 -56.52
N HIS A 456 22.12 18.08 -57.55
CA HIS A 456 21.10 19.01 -58.00
C HIS A 456 19.72 18.36 -57.83
N MET A 457 19.23 18.33 -56.59
CA MET A 457 17.91 17.80 -56.26
C MET A 457 16.83 18.56 -57.03
N ILE A 458 15.76 17.86 -57.42
CA ILE A 458 14.62 18.47 -58.10
C ILE A 458 13.98 19.55 -57.21
N ASP A 459 13.43 20.59 -57.83
CA ASP A 459 12.63 21.57 -57.10
C ASP A 459 11.37 20.88 -56.52
N ALA A 460 10.95 21.25 -55.30
CA ALA A 460 9.85 20.58 -54.60
C ALA A 460 8.55 20.62 -55.43
N GLY A 461 7.96 19.45 -55.68
CA GLY A 461 6.79 19.28 -56.56
C GLY A 461 7.09 19.23 -58.07
N GLY A 462 8.36 19.25 -58.48
CA GLY A 462 8.78 19.06 -59.87
C GLY A 462 8.59 17.62 -60.38
N GLN A 463 8.78 17.41 -61.68
CA GLN A 463 8.69 16.09 -62.33
C GLN A 463 9.93 15.77 -63.16
N PHE A 464 10.32 14.50 -63.16
CA PHE A 464 11.28 13.93 -64.10
C PHE A 464 10.55 13.58 -65.41
N GLN A 465 11.14 13.95 -66.55
CA GLN A 465 10.70 13.55 -67.88
C GLN A 465 11.66 12.48 -68.42
N ILE A 466 11.15 11.31 -68.81
CA ILE A 466 11.93 10.11 -69.11
C ILE A 466 11.60 9.59 -70.52
N THR A 467 12.61 9.22 -71.29
CA THR A 467 12.47 8.59 -72.61
C THR A 467 13.36 7.35 -72.74
N TYR A 468 12.86 6.27 -73.35
CA TYR A 468 13.59 5.00 -73.57
C TYR A 468 12.96 4.14 -74.67
N GLN A 469 13.58 3.00 -75.00
CA GLN A 469 13.01 1.95 -75.84
C GLN A 469 12.74 0.66 -75.03
N ARG A 470 11.74 -0.13 -75.40
CA ARG A 470 11.36 -1.39 -74.72
C ARG A 470 11.26 -2.60 -75.67
N ALA A 471 11.48 -3.80 -75.16
CA ALA A 471 11.30 -5.08 -75.86
C ALA A 471 10.55 -6.13 -74.99
N PRO A 472 9.92 -7.17 -75.58
CA PRO A 472 9.11 -8.14 -74.83
C PRO A 472 9.89 -8.97 -73.79
N MET A 473 9.23 -9.34 -72.69
CA MET A 473 9.77 -10.15 -71.60
C MET A 473 8.91 -11.41 -71.39
N HIS A 474 9.55 -12.52 -71.02
CA HIS A 474 8.92 -13.80 -70.68
C HIS A 474 8.88 -13.98 -69.16
N GLU A 475 7.84 -14.64 -68.62
CA GLU A 475 7.68 -14.98 -67.20
C GLU A 475 7.42 -16.50 -67.03
N GLU A 476 8.07 -17.14 -66.06
CA GLU A 476 7.89 -18.56 -65.68
C GLU A 476 7.81 -18.70 -64.15
N ILE A 477 6.90 -19.54 -63.63
CA ILE A 477 6.71 -19.79 -62.18
C ILE A 477 7.04 -21.25 -61.85
N PHE A 478 7.85 -21.47 -60.82
CA PHE A 478 8.32 -22.77 -60.37
C PHE A 478 7.84 -23.07 -58.94
N THR A 479 7.25 -24.23 -58.73
CA THR A 479 6.69 -24.68 -57.44
C THR A 479 7.41 -25.93 -56.95
N GLY A 480 7.39 -26.19 -55.64
CA GLY A 480 7.88 -27.45 -55.06
C GLY A 480 9.39 -27.70 -55.16
N LEU A 481 10.19 -26.65 -55.33
CA LEU A 481 11.65 -26.74 -55.44
C LEU A 481 12.29 -27.20 -54.12
N ALA A 482 13.23 -28.13 -54.21
CA ALA A 482 14.04 -28.57 -53.07
C ALA A 482 15.19 -27.57 -52.82
N VAL A 483 15.47 -27.29 -51.55
CA VAL A 483 16.59 -26.46 -51.09
C VAL A 483 17.63 -27.37 -50.42
N ASP A 484 18.90 -27.21 -50.78
CA ASP A 484 20.00 -27.99 -50.19
C ASP A 484 20.48 -27.43 -48.83
N ALA A 485 21.40 -28.15 -48.18
CA ALA A 485 21.95 -27.77 -46.87
C ALA A 485 22.83 -26.50 -46.89
N ALA A 486 23.16 -25.96 -48.07
CA ALA A 486 23.84 -24.69 -48.25
C ALA A 486 22.89 -23.54 -48.64
N GLY A 487 21.58 -23.83 -48.78
CA GLY A 487 20.54 -22.87 -49.10
C GLY A 487 20.24 -22.70 -50.59
N PHE A 488 20.76 -23.56 -51.48
CA PHE A 488 20.61 -23.43 -52.95
C PHE A 488 19.47 -24.26 -53.52
N THR A 489 18.94 -23.81 -54.66
CA THR A 489 18.01 -24.53 -55.53
C THR A 489 18.35 -24.35 -57.01
N THR A 490 18.03 -25.33 -57.85
CA THR A 490 18.28 -25.31 -59.30
C THR A 490 16.97 -25.17 -60.08
N ILE A 491 16.97 -24.32 -61.09
CA ILE A 491 15.83 -23.95 -61.94
C ILE A 491 16.23 -24.12 -63.41
N THR A 492 15.29 -24.52 -64.28
CA THR A 492 15.53 -24.69 -65.73
C THR A 492 14.45 -23.97 -66.54
N THR A 493 14.82 -22.99 -67.38
CA THR A 493 13.89 -22.21 -68.19
C THR A 493 13.50 -22.90 -69.50
N ALA A 494 12.31 -22.60 -70.03
CA ALA A 494 11.84 -23.16 -71.29
C ALA A 494 12.67 -22.68 -72.50
N GLN A 495 13.02 -21.40 -72.55
CA GLN A 495 13.81 -20.78 -73.62
C GLN A 495 15.18 -20.33 -73.12
N GLN A 496 16.09 -20.02 -74.05
CA GLN A 496 17.43 -19.52 -73.70
C GLN A 496 17.34 -18.04 -73.30
N PRO A 497 17.70 -17.67 -72.07
CA PRO A 497 17.69 -16.28 -71.66
C PRO A 497 18.77 -15.47 -72.38
N LEU A 498 18.45 -14.22 -72.72
CA LEU A 498 19.44 -13.24 -73.16
C LEU A 498 20.29 -12.82 -71.95
N ALA A 499 21.60 -12.67 -72.14
CA ALA A 499 22.51 -12.23 -71.09
C ALA A 499 22.16 -10.83 -70.58
N GLY A 500 22.09 -10.66 -69.25
CA GLY A 500 21.76 -9.39 -68.60
C GLY A 500 20.26 -9.06 -68.59
N SER A 501 19.40 -10.05 -68.80
CA SER A 501 17.93 -9.89 -68.83
C SER A 501 17.19 -10.69 -67.76
N VAL A 502 17.88 -11.51 -66.97
CA VAL A 502 17.28 -12.48 -66.05
C VAL A 502 16.97 -11.83 -64.70
N GLN A 503 15.74 -12.03 -64.23
CA GLN A 503 15.29 -11.70 -62.88
C GLN A 503 14.72 -12.97 -62.22
N VAL A 504 15.03 -13.21 -60.95
CA VAL A 504 14.49 -14.31 -60.12
C VAL A 504 13.89 -13.73 -58.84
N GLN A 505 12.66 -14.08 -58.48
CA GLN A 505 11.95 -13.57 -57.31
C GLN A 505 11.38 -14.71 -56.45
N TRP A 506 11.56 -14.64 -55.14
CA TRP A 506 11.05 -15.62 -54.17
C TRP A 506 10.76 -15.00 -52.79
N ALA A 507 10.05 -15.71 -51.92
CA ALA A 507 9.76 -15.27 -50.56
C ALA A 507 10.37 -16.23 -49.52
N ILE A 508 10.65 -15.69 -48.32
CA ILE A 508 11.14 -16.42 -47.16
C ILE A 508 10.45 -15.94 -45.87
N ALA A 509 10.37 -16.80 -44.86
CA ALA A 509 9.95 -16.47 -43.50
C ALA A 509 11.12 -16.62 -42.51
N GLN A 510 11.08 -15.84 -41.43
CA GLN A 510 11.95 -15.95 -40.27
C GLN A 510 11.11 -15.76 -38.99
N GLU A 511 11.41 -16.48 -37.92
CA GLU A 511 10.81 -16.26 -36.60
C GLU A 511 11.71 -15.41 -35.69
N VAL A 512 11.09 -14.50 -34.93
CA VAL A 512 11.75 -13.60 -33.98
C VAL A 512 11.10 -13.74 -32.60
N SER A 513 11.92 -13.88 -31.56
CA SER A 513 11.41 -13.96 -30.18
C SER A 513 11.29 -12.56 -29.55
N HIS A 514 10.31 -12.39 -28.66
CA HIS A 514 10.15 -11.19 -27.82
C HIS A 514 10.61 -11.42 -26.38
N THR A 515 10.88 -12.68 -26.00
CA THR A 515 11.45 -13.07 -24.70
C THR A 515 12.74 -13.87 -24.92
N SER A 516 13.72 -13.72 -24.03
CA SER A 516 15.06 -14.32 -24.19
C SER A 516 15.00 -15.85 -24.23
N GLY A 517 15.33 -16.46 -25.36
CA GLY A 517 15.29 -17.93 -25.49
C GLY A 517 14.94 -18.45 -26.88
N ALA A 518 15.44 -17.80 -27.95
CA ALA A 518 15.44 -18.45 -29.26
C ALA A 518 16.68 -19.36 -29.36
N THR A 519 16.47 -20.63 -29.67
CA THR A 519 17.50 -21.54 -30.17
C THR A 519 17.08 -22.05 -31.53
N LEU A 520 17.96 -21.93 -32.52
CA LEU A 520 17.98 -22.81 -33.68
C LEU A 520 19.20 -23.72 -33.55
N THR A 521 18.96 -25.01 -33.74
CA THR A 521 19.92 -26.07 -33.43
C THR A 521 20.81 -26.34 -34.65
N GLU A 522 22.12 -26.12 -34.51
CA GLU A 522 23.17 -26.34 -35.54
C GLU A 522 23.09 -25.40 -36.78
N ALA A 523 24.16 -24.93 -37.44
CA ALA A 523 25.62 -24.87 -37.21
C ALA A 523 26.23 -23.89 -38.26
N SER A 524 27.38 -23.21 -38.11
CA SER A 524 28.29 -22.94 -36.97
C SER A 524 29.32 -21.84 -37.33
N SER A 525 30.27 -21.52 -36.43
CA SER A 525 31.55 -20.79 -36.65
C SER A 525 31.56 -19.39 -37.28
N LYS A 526 31.95 -18.38 -36.48
CA LYS A 526 32.64 -17.18 -36.97
C LYS A 526 33.85 -17.55 -37.81
N THR A 527 34.09 -16.86 -38.93
CA THR A 527 35.29 -16.03 -39.26
C THR A 527 35.06 -15.42 -40.65
N ASP A 528 35.57 -14.20 -40.89
CA ASP A 528 35.57 -13.46 -42.16
C ASP A 528 34.23 -13.10 -42.84
N GLU A 529 33.85 -11.83 -42.77
CA GLU A 529 33.16 -11.18 -43.90
C GLU A 529 33.88 -9.87 -44.28
N ILE A 530 34.29 -9.82 -45.55
CA ILE A 530 34.99 -8.70 -46.18
C ILE A 530 33.94 -7.74 -46.76
N HIS A 531 34.16 -6.43 -46.62
CA HIS A 531 33.23 -5.40 -47.07
C HIS A 531 32.96 -5.43 -48.59
N ALA A 532 31.67 -5.48 -48.97
CA ALA A 532 31.16 -5.03 -50.26
C ALA A 532 29.68 -4.61 -50.14
N THR A 533 29.44 -3.43 -49.55
CA THR A 533 28.09 -2.90 -49.30
C THR A 533 27.64 -1.92 -50.38
N GLU A 534 26.46 -2.11 -50.99
CA GLU A 534 25.75 -0.99 -51.64
C GLU A 534 24.23 -0.88 -51.36
N GLN A 535 23.95 -0.76 -50.06
CA GLN A 535 23.00 0.22 -49.49
C GLN A 535 21.46 -0.05 -49.52
N VAL A 536 20.84 0.30 -48.39
CA VAL A 536 19.38 0.45 -48.12
C VAL A 536 18.87 1.80 -48.64
N LEU A 537 17.72 1.88 -49.33
CA LEU A 537 16.93 3.11 -49.44
C LEU A 537 15.54 2.83 -50.02
N GLY A 538 14.61 3.71 -49.66
CA GLY A 538 13.26 3.80 -50.20
C GLY A 538 12.22 3.11 -49.34
N VAL A 539 11.32 3.92 -48.78
CA VAL A 539 9.90 3.52 -48.81
C VAL A 539 9.54 3.49 -50.29
N ILE A 540 9.63 2.31 -50.89
CA ILE A 540 8.84 2.06 -52.09
C ILE A 540 7.41 2.13 -51.56
N ASN A 541 6.62 3.11 -52.03
CA ASN A 541 5.17 3.01 -51.90
C ASN A 541 4.77 1.87 -52.84
N THR A 542 4.92 0.63 -52.38
CA THR A 542 4.46 -0.53 -53.10
C THR A 542 2.96 -0.38 -53.18
N HIS A 543 2.49 0.15 -54.30
CA HIS A 543 1.17 -0.15 -54.80
C HIS A 543 1.11 -1.67 -54.91
N TRP A 544 0.65 -2.30 -53.83
CA TRP A 544 -0.08 -3.53 -53.93
C TRP A 544 -1.08 -3.32 -55.07
N VAL A 545 -1.08 -4.22 -56.05
CA VAL A 545 -2.10 -4.21 -57.09
C VAL A 545 -3.40 -4.69 -56.45
N THR A 546 -4.02 -3.83 -55.65
CA THR A 546 -5.37 -4.02 -55.11
C THR A 546 -6.36 -3.66 -56.20
N GLY A 547 -6.70 -4.67 -57.00
CA GLY A 547 -7.62 -4.62 -58.13
C GLY A 547 -8.05 -6.02 -58.57
N ASP A 548 -8.87 -6.66 -57.75
CA ASP A 548 -9.76 -7.80 -58.07
C ASP A 548 -9.18 -9.08 -58.71
N ALA A 549 -7.89 -9.33 -58.53
CA ALA A 549 -7.38 -10.69 -58.35
C ALA A 549 -6.75 -10.79 -56.95
N VAL A 550 -7.50 -11.29 -55.97
CA VAL A 550 -7.00 -11.41 -54.60
C VAL A 550 -5.90 -12.46 -54.56
N GLY A 551 -4.64 -12.01 -54.46
CA GLY A 551 -3.52 -12.84 -54.08
C GLY A 551 -3.60 -13.24 -52.61
N VAL A 552 -4.63 -13.99 -52.22
CA VAL A 552 -4.68 -14.67 -50.92
C VAL A 552 -3.54 -15.68 -50.92
N TRP A 553 -2.78 -15.77 -49.83
CA TRP A 553 -1.96 -16.95 -49.59
C TRP A 553 -2.86 -18.10 -49.13
N GLU A 554 -3.62 -18.66 -50.07
CA GLU A 554 -4.33 -19.93 -49.94
C GLU A 554 -3.71 -20.92 -50.93
N GLY A 555 -2.98 -21.91 -50.40
CA GLY A 555 -2.48 -23.03 -51.22
C GLY A 555 -1.29 -22.75 -52.15
N GLY A 556 -0.63 -21.58 -52.07
CA GLY A 556 0.77 -21.42 -52.51
C GLY A 556 1.05 -21.19 -54.02
N THR A 557 0.12 -20.62 -54.79
CA THR A 557 0.32 -20.28 -56.23
C THR A 557 0.08 -18.79 -56.52
N PHE A 558 0.79 -18.20 -57.49
CA PHE A 558 0.62 -16.81 -57.95
C PHE A 558 0.00 -16.74 -59.36
N TYR A 559 -0.76 -15.69 -59.67
CA TYR A 559 -1.32 -15.36 -60.99
C TYR A 559 -1.23 -13.85 -61.29
N GLY A 560 -1.12 -13.46 -62.56
CA GLY A 560 -0.98 -12.05 -62.96
C GLY A 560 -1.67 -11.69 -64.29
N GLY A 561 -2.06 -10.41 -64.43
CA GLY A 561 -2.66 -9.81 -65.62
C GLY A 561 -2.99 -8.32 -65.40
N PRO A 562 -3.09 -7.47 -66.45
CA PRO A 562 -3.06 -6.01 -66.29
C PRO A 562 -4.41 -5.30 -66.49
N VAL A 563 -4.89 -4.51 -65.51
CA VAL A 563 -5.91 -3.46 -65.76
C VAL A 563 -5.83 -2.26 -64.81
N THR A 564 -6.71 -1.28 -65.05
CA THR A 564 -6.58 0.15 -64.74
C THR A 564 -7.39 0.62 -63.51
N SER A 565 -6.74 1.43 -62.67
CA SER A 565 -7.25 2.22 -61.51
C SER A 565 -7.80 1.44 -60.30
N ALA A 566 -7.59 2.01 -59.09
CA ALA A 566 -7.85 1.36 -57.80
C ALA A 566 -8.90 2.12 -56.94
N PRO A 567 -9.72 1.44 -56.12
CA PRO A 567 -10.68 2.08 -55.20
C PRO A 567 -10.08 2.44 -53.83
N PRO A 568 -10.72 3.33 -53.03
CA PRO A 568 -10.22 3.77 -51.74
C PRO A 568 -10.60 2.81 -50.59
N GLY A 569 -9.63 2.41 -49.74
CA GLY A 569 -9.95 1.72 -48.48
C GLY A 569 -8.82 0.93 -47.79
N TYR A 570 -7.74 0.57 -48.49
CA TYR A 570 -6.64 -0.23 -47.92
C TYR A 570 -5.43 0.63 -47.53
N GLY A 571 -4.85 0.38 -46.35
CA GLY A 571 -3.70 1.12 -45.84
C GLY A 571 -2.37 0.68 -46.44
N SER A 572 -1.48 1.62 -46.74
CA SER A 572 -0.13 1.35 -47.21
C SER A 572 0.75 0.75 -46.12
N GLN A 573 1.35 -0.41 -46.39
CA GLN A 573 2.37 -0.98 -45.51
C GLN A 573 3.76 -0.49 -45.93
N TYR A 574 4.50 0.08 -44.97
CA TYR A 574 5.83 0.62 -45.19
C TYR A 574 6.89 -0.47 -45.00
N GLY A 575 7.34 -1.09 -46.09
CA GLY A 575 8.47 -2.02 -46.10
C GLY A 575 9.79 -1.29 -46.42
N TYR A 576 10.90 -1.76 -45.85
CA TYR A 576 12.24 -1.30 -46.22
C TYR A 576 12.85 -2.22 -47.29
N SER A 577 13.40 -1.61 -48.34
CA SER A 577 14.09 -2.31 -49.42
C SER A 577 15.60 -2.15 -49.28
N THR A 578 16.30 -3.27 -49.14
CA THR A 578 17.76 -3.34 -49.16
C THR A 578 18.20 -3.87 -50.52
N ARG A 579 19.21 -3.29 -51.16
CA ARG A 579 19.81 -3.86 -52.38
C ARG A 579 21.31 -4.01 -52.18
N VAL A 580 21.90 -5.01 -52.83
CA VAL A 580 23.34 -5.22 -52.88
C VAL A 580 23.73 -5.38 -54.35
N LYS A 581 24.88 -4.82 -54.73
CA LYS A 581 25.34 -4.75 -56.13
C LYS A 581 26.81 -5.17 -56.25
N SER A 582 27.15 -5.86 -57.34
CA SER A 582 28.53 -6.21 -57.72
C SER A 582 29.19 -5.06 -58.49
N VAL A 583 30.49 -4.80 -58.24
CA VAL A 583 31.24 -3.64 -58.78
C VAL A 583 32.15 -4.05 -59.96
N THR A 584 31.67 -4.97 -60.80
CA THR A 584 32.34 -5.37 -62.04
C THR A 584 31.64 -4.71 -63.24
N GLU A 585 32.24 -4.75 -64.43
CA GLU A 585 31.70 -4.14 -65.68
C GLU A 585 30.33 -4.72 -66.15
N THR A 586 29.83 -5.74 -65.44
CA THR A 586 28.57 -6.46 -65.67
C THR A 586 27.81 -6.54 -64.33
N GLN A 587 26.51 -6.22 -64.31
CA GLN A 587 25.80 -5.82 -63.08
C GLN A 587 24.76 -6.83 -62.57
N SER A 588 25.12 -7.69 -61.60
CA SER A 588 24.13 -8.48 -60.84
C SER A 588 23.74 -7.76 -59.56
N THR A 589 22.44 -7.75 -59.21
CA THR A 589 21.96 -7.22 -57.92
C THR A 589 20.98 -8.13 -57.20
N LEU A 590 20.95 -8.02 -55.86
CA LEU A 590 19.99 -8.69 -54.99
C LEU A 590 19.24 -7.62 -54.20
N GLN A 591 17.93 -7.53 -54.38
CA GLN A 591 17.01 -6.71 -53.59
C GLN A 591 16.24 -7.58 -52.59
N ARG A 592 16.06 -7.10 -51.35
CA ARG A 592 15.25 -7.72 -50.30
C ARG A 592 14.29 -6.72 -49.67
N THR A 593 12.99 -7.00 -49.71
CA THR A 593 11.93 -6.21 -49.06
C THR A 593 11.36 -7.00 -47.89
N THR A 594 11.37 -6.43 -46.67
CA THR A 594 10.98 -7.15 -45.44
C THR A 594 9.75 -6.53 -44.77
N VAL A 595 8.80 -7.37 -44.30
CA VAL A 595 7.53 -6.98 -43.68
C VAL A 595 7.20 -7.91 -42.49
N ARG A 596 6.59 -7.40 -41.41
CA ARG A 596 6.07 -8.25 -40.31
C ARG A 596 4.74 -8.90 -40.71
N ASP A 597 4.52 -10.13 -40.27
CA ASP A 597 3.26 -10.85 -40.49
C ASP A 597 2.13 -10.32 -39.60
N THR A 598 1.00 -9.97 -40.21
CA THR A 598 -0.23 -9.53 -39.52
C THR A 598 -0.78 -10.59 -38.57
N ASN A 599 -0.59 -11.89 -38.88
CA ASN A 599 -1.13 -13.01 -38.12
C ASN A 599 -0.18 -13.52 -37.02
N SER A 600 1.06 -13.01 -36.95
CA SER A 600 2.02 -13.38 -35.91
C SER A 600 3.07 -12.28 -35.71
N SER A 601 3.01 -11.60 -34.56
CA SER A 601 4.02 -10.61 -34.15
C SER A 601 5.45 -11.18 -34.02
N ARG A 602 5.57 -12.52 -34.06
CA ARG A 602 6.80 -13.31 -34.01
C ARG A 602 7.30 -13.74 -35.40
N ARG A 603 6.58 -13.49 -36.50
CA ARG A 603 7.00 -13.90 -37.84
C ARG A 603 7.25 -12.69 -38.74
N THR A 604 8.35 -12.74 -39.49
CA THR A 604 8.74 -11.71 -40.47
C THR A 604 8.92 -12.38 -41.83
N ILE A 605 8.42 -11.74 -42.88
CA ILE A 605 8.44 -12.24 -44.26
C ILE A 605 9.38 -11.33 -45.07
N THR A 606 10.27 -11.92 -45.86
CA THR A 606 11.14 -11.19 -46.79
C THR A 606 10.89 -11.67 -48.21
N ILE A 607 10.73 -10.73 -49.15
CA ILE A 607 10.68 -11.00 -50.59
C ILE A 607 12.05 -10.63 -51.16
N ASN A 608 12.66 -11.55 -51.89
CA ASN A 608 13.95 -11.37 -52.56
C ASN A 608 13.73 -11.27 -54.07
N VAL A 609 14.50 -10.41 -54.74
CA VAL A 609 14.59 -10.27 -56.20
C VAL A 609 16.06 -10.24 -56.58
N LEU A 610 16.51 -11.09 -57.49
CA LEU A 610 17.90 -11.29 -57.90
C LEU A 610 18.02 -11.13 -59.41
N THR A 611 19.01 -10.37 -59.89
CA THR A 611 19.27 -10.16 -61.33
C THR A 611 20.64 -10.68 -61.75
N ASP A 612 20.76 -11.15 -62.99
CA ASP A 612 22.03 -11.68 -63.52
C ASP A 612 23.01 -10.56 -63.90
N ASP A 613 24.30 -10.87 -63.91
CA ASP A 613 25.33 -9.89 -64.32
C ASP A 613 25.44 -9.74 -65.85
N GLY A 614 24.97 -10.70 -66.64
CA GLY A 614 25.21 -10.79 -68.08
C GLY A 614 26.52 -11.49 -68.47
N ALA A 615 27.33 -11.90 -67.49
CA ALA A 615 28.48 -12.79 -67.64
C ALA A 615 28.19 -14.24 -67.19
N GLY A 616 27.03 -14.48 -66.55
CA GLY A 616 26.57 -15.78 -66.07
C GLY A 616 26.70 -15.97 -64.55
N GLY A 617 26.99 -14.90 -63.80
CA GLY A 617 27.07 -14.90 -62.34
C GLY A 617 25.87 -14.25 -61.65
N PHE A 618 25.65 -14.66 -60.39
CA PHE A 618 24.85 -13.91 -59.44
C PHE A 618 25.73 -13.37 -58.31
N ILE A 619 25.37 -12.18 -57.81
CA ILE A 619 26.08 -11.46 -56.75
C ILE A 619 26.30 -12.28 -55.47
N ASN A 620 27.38 -12.02 -54.73
CA ASN A 620 27.63 -12.53 -53.37
C ASN A 620 27.50 -14.05 -53.21
N GLY A 621 27.85 -14.83 -54.24
CA GLY A 621 27.72 -16.28 -54.21
C GLY A 621 26.28 -16.77 -54.20
N MET A 622 25.31 -15.93 -54.57
CA MET A 622 23.89 -16.30 -54.72
C MET A 622 23.66 -17.29 -55.89
N GLY A 623 24.69 -17.63 -56.67
CA GLY A 623 24.68 -18.71 -57.66
C GLY A 623 25.15 -18.28 -59.05
N ALA A 624 24.60 -18.90 -60.09
CA ALA A 624 25.03 -18.68 -61.48
C ALA A 624 23.92 -18.97 -62.51
N VAL A 625 24.05 -18.38 -63.70
CA VAL A 625 23.18 -18.59 -64.87
C VAL A 625 24.00 -19.20 -66.01
N LEU A 626 23.59 -20.38 -66.47
CA LEU A 626 24.19 -21.08 -67.61
C LEU A 626 23.30 -20.93 -68.84
N TYR A 627 23.37 -19.78 -69.53
CA TYR A 627 22.48 -19.44 -70.64
C TYR A 627 22.35 -20.54 -71.70
N ALA A 628 23.46 -21.16 -72.12
CA ALA A 628 23.48 -22.23 -73.12
C ALA A 628 22.81 -23.54 -72.63
N SER A 629 22.80 -23.77 -71.31
CA SER A 629 22.17 -24.94 -70.68
C SER A 629 20.75 -24.67 -70.17
N LYS A 630 20.30 -23.41 -70.22
CA LYS A 630 19.01 -22.92 -69.69
C LYS A 630 18.83 -23.14 -68.18
N THR A 631 19.91 -23.34 -67.43
CA THR A 631 19.88 -23.66 -66.01
C THR A 631 20.38 -22.49 -65.15
N LEU A 632 19.70 -22.27 -64.03
CA LEU A 632 20.03 -21.28 -63.01
C LEU A 632 20.21 -22.02 -61.68
N ASN A 633 21.29 -21.74 -60.97
CA ASN A 633 21.43 -22.15 -59.57
C ASN A 633 21.29 -20.89 -58.70
N VAL A 634 20.44 -20.93 -57.67
CA VAL A 634 20.07 -19.75 -56.86
C VAL A 634 20.07 -20.09 -55.37
N LYS A 635 20.78 -19.32 -54.55
CA LYS A 635 20.69 -19.39 -53.09
C LYS A 635 19.40 -18.70 -52.63
N VAL A 636 18.47 -19.46 -52.05
CA VAL A 636 17.14 -18.98 -51.66
C VAL A 636 16.96 -18.80 -50.16
N VAL A 637 17.85 -19.35 -49.33
CA VAL A 637 17.79 -19.30 -47.86
C VAL A 637 19.16 -18.96 -47.26
N SER A 638 19.19 -18.17 -46.18
CA SER A 638 20.39 -17.95 -45.36
C SER A 638 20.17 -18.35 -43.89
N HIS A 639 21.26 -18.67 -43.19
CA HIS A 639 21.27 -19.18 -41.81
C HIS A 639 22.20 -18.39 -40.87
N ASP A 640 22.69 -17.24 -41.34
CA ASP A 640 23.74 -16.39 -40.76
C ASP A 640 23.20 -15.11 -40.08
N ARG A 641 21.93 -14.78 -40.31
CA ARG A 641 21.26 -13.57 -39.80
C ARG A 641 21.13 -13.61 -38.27
N SER A 642 21.04 -12.46 -37.60
CA SER A 642 20.86 -12.42 -36.14
C SER A 642 20.01 -11.23 -35.64
N THR A 643 19.46 -11.35 -34.43
CA THR A 643 18.66 -10.31 -33.73
C THR A 643 19.19 -10.02 -32.33
N GLU A 644 19.05 -8.77 -31.87
CA GLU A 644 19.43 -8.33 -30.51
C GLU A 644 18.26 -8.43 -29.53
N ASN A 645 18.52 -8.90 -28.30
CA ASN A 645 17.48 -9.29 -27.35
C ASN A 645 17.39 -8.45 -26.06
N TYR A 646 16.19 -8.54 -25.49
CA TYR A 646 15.62 -7.90 -24.31
C TYR A 646 16.38 -8.13 -22.98
N LYS A 647 16.24 -7.15 -22.07
CA LYS A 647 16.80 -7.12 -20.72
C LYS A 647 15.68 -6.96 -19.68
N SER A 648 15.71 -7.81 -18.65
CA SER A 648 14.82 -7.76 -17.48
C SER A 648 15.64 -7.94 -16.21
N ASP A 649 15.29 -7.22 -15.15
CA ASP A 649 15.70 -7.54 -13.79
C ASP A 649 14.73 -8.56 -13.19
N TYR A 650 15.18 -9.81 -13.07
CA TYR A 650 14.44 -10.88 -12.39
C TYR A 650 15.23 -11.41 -11.18
N GLU A 651 14.63 -11.30 -10.00
CA GLU A 651 15.09 -11.94 -8.77
C GLU A 651 14.37 -13.28 -8.60
N ASP A 652 15.12 -14.34 -8.25
CA ASP A 652 14.54 -15.67 -8.09
C ASP A 652 13.44 -15.72 -7.02
N ALA A 653 12.31 -16.34 -7.35
CA ALA A 653 11.14 -16.39 -6.48
C ALA A 653 11.42 -17.08 -5.12
N ARG A 654 12.38 -18.02 -5.06
CA ARG A 654 12.82 -18.61 -3.79
C ARG A 654 13.48 -17.56 -2.90
N GLN A 655 14.41 -16.77 -3.46
CA GLN A 655 15.09 -15.71 -2.71
C GLN A 655 14.13 -14.62 -2.27
N PHE A 656 13.20 -14.21 -3.15
CA PHE A 656 12.16 -13.25 -2.80
C PHE A 656 11.31 -13.77 -1.63
N LYS A 657 10.93 -15.07 -1.61
CA LYS A 657 10.26 -15.68 -0.45
C LYS A 657 11.12 -15.65 0.83
N GLU A 658 12.37 -16.06 0.73
CA GLU A 658 13.28 -16.16 1.89
C GLU A 658 13.53 -14.79 2.53
N ILE A 659 13.70 -13.74 1.72
CA ILE A 659 13.85 -12.34 2.19
C ILE A 659 12.57 -11.83 2.85
N LEU A 660 11.40 -12.29 2.40
CA LEU A 660 10.10 -11.96 3.01
C LEU A 660 9.82 -12.70 4.32
N THR A 661 10.29 -13.95 4.48
CA THR A 661 9.88 -14.80 5.63
C THR A 661 10.95 -15.01 6.71
N ASN A 662 12.25 -14.79 6.44
CA ASN A 662 13.32 -15.03 7.42
C ASN A 662 14.05 -13.75 7.86
N SER A 663 14.09 -13.51 9.18
CA SER A 663 14.91 -12.48 9.81
C SER A 663 16.39 -12.88 9.96
N THR A 664 16.76 -14.11 9.58
CA THR A 664 18.10 -14.70 9.72
C THR A 664 18.65 -15.15 8.36
N ASN A 665 19.70 -14.48 7.90
CA ASN A 665 20.45 -14.74 6.65
C ASN A 665 19.64 -14.79 5.35
N PRO A 666 19.24 -13.64 4.78
CA PRO A 666 19.22 -13.53 3.33
C PRO A 666 20.65 -13.71 2.80
N THR A 667 20.91 -14.78 2.04
CA THR A 667 22.20 -14.95 1.36
C THR A 667 22.39 -13.75 0.41
N PRO A 668 23.54 -13.05 0.41
CA PRO A 668 23.75 -11.92 -0.51
C PRO A 668 23.45 -12.35 -1.96
N PRO A 669 22.75 -11.53 -2.77
CA PRO A 669 22.40 -11.90 -4.14
C PRO A 669 23.65 -12.29 -4.93
N GLY A 670 23.79 -13.60 -5.18
CA GLY A 670 24.89 -14.14 -5.95
C GLY A 670 24.71 -13.80 -7.42
N ASN A 671 25.81 -13.77 -8.17
CA ASN A 671 25.77 -13.54 -9.62
C ASN A 671 25.03 -14.65 -10.42
N THR A 672 24.43 -15.63 -9.72
CA THR A 672 23.69 -16.79 -10.23
C THR A 672 22.19 -16.76 -9.94
N THR A 673 21.73 -15.83 -9.08
CA THR A 673 20.36 -15.80 -8.55
C THR A 673 19.49 -14.65 -9.07
N ASN A 674 20.11 -13.54 -9.48
CA ASN A 674 19.49 -12.65 -10.45
C ASN A 674 19.56 -13.33 -11.82
N LYS A 675 18.42 -13.56 -12.47
CA LYS A 675 18.33 -14.02 -13.88
C LYS A 675 17.88 -12.84 -14.75
N GLY A 676 18.07 -12.97 -16.05
CA GLY A 676 17.93 -11.86 -17.00
C GLY A 676 19.30 -11.47 -17.56
N GLY A 677 19.39 -11.38 -18.88
CA GLY A 677 20.66 -11.24 -19.59
C GLY A 677 21.16 -9.80 -19.71
N ASP A 678 22.46 -9.67 -19.92
CA ASP A 678 23.00 -8.59 -20.74
C ASP A 678 22.38 -8.66 -22.15
N TYR A 679 22.33 -7.53 -22.87
CA TYR A 679 21.88 -7.51 -24.27
C TYR A 679 22.68 -8.53 -25.10
N SER A 680 21.99 -9.52 -25.66
CA SER A 680 22.59 -10.64 -26.39
C SER A 680 22.08 -10.70 -27.83
N THR A 681 22.97 -11.05 -28.75
CA THR A 681 22.66 -11.25 -30.17
C THR A 681 22.52 -12.75 -30.46
N THR A 682 21.46 -13.17 -31.15
CA THR A 682 21.17 -14.60 -31.43
C THR A 682 20.92 -14.80 -32.92
N ALA A 683 21.46 -15.89 -33.50
CA ALA A 683 21.26 -16.21 -34.91
C ALA A 683 19.83 -16.71 -35.21
N VAL A 684 19.33 -16.39 -36.41
CA VAL A 684 18.01 -16.73 -36.94
C VAL A 684 18.18 -17.32 -38.34
N GLY A 685 17.60 -18.50 -38.56
CA GLY A 685 17.56 -19.17 -39.86
C GLY A 685 16.28 -18.82 -40.62
N GLU A 686 16.41 -18.70 -41.94
CA GLU A 686 15.30 -18.40 -42.84
C GLU A 686 14.69 -19.70 -43.42
N GLN A 687 13.43 -19.66 -43.86
CA GLN A 687 12.75 -20.76 -44.57
C GLN A 687 12.10 -20.24 -45.85
N MET A 688 12.26 -20.93 -46.98
CA MET A 688 11.59 -20.54 -48.25
C MET A 688 10.06 -20.73 -48.18
N LEU A 689 9.32 -19.75 -48.67
CA LEU A 689 7.86 -19.76 -48.79
C LEU A 689 7.42 -19.87 -50.25
N GLY A 690 6.72 -20.96 -50.59
CA GLY A 690 5.94 -21.07 -51.82
C GLY A 690 6.77 -21.26 -53.09
N SER A 691 6.58 -20.36 -54.05
CA SER A 691 7.02 -20.50 -55.44
C SER A 691 8.10 -19.48 -55.81
N VAL A 692 8.91 -19.79 -56.83
CA VAL A 692 9.92 -18.90 -57.41
C VAL A 692 9.48 -18.44 -58.80
N LEU A 693 9.48 -17.13 -59.03
CA LEU A 693 9.20 -16.51 -60.33
C LEU A 693 10.53 -16.21 -61.04
N VAL A 694 10.63 -16.48 -62.35
CA VAL A 694 11.76 -16.11 -63.19
C VAL A 694 11.26 -15.30 -64.38
N ARG A 695 11.93 -14.20 -64.72
CA ARG A 695 11.68 -13.40 -65.92
C ARG A 695 12.93 -13.25 -66.76
N TYR A 696 12.78 -13.16 -68.09
CA TYR A 696 13.92 -12.93 -69.00
C TYR A 696 13.49 -12.43 -70.39
N GLN A 697 14.43 -11.88 -71.16
CA GLN A 697 14.24 -11.58 -72.59
C GLN A 697 14.87 -12.67 -73.47
N VAL A 698 14.42 -12.76 -74.73
CA VAL A 698 14.96 -13.71 -75.73
C VAL A 698 15.35 -12.94 -76.98
N GLY A 699 16.56 -13.17 -77.49
CA GLY A 699 17.03 -12.52 -78.71
C GLY A 699 16.48 -13.18 -80.00
N PRO A 700 16.31 -12.43 -81.10
CA PRO A 700 16.59 -11.00 -81.28
C PRO A 700 15.47 -10.07 -80.79
N LEU A 701 15.85 -8.88 -80.29
CA LEU A 701 14.93 -7.88 -79.74
C LEU A 701 14.22 -7.06 -80.85
N ALA A 702 12.96 -6.68 -80.60
CA ALA A 702 12.16 -5.81 -81.48
C ALA A 702 11.69 -4.56 -80.70
N PRO A 703 12.46 -3.46 -80.71
CA PRO A 703 12.23 -2.33 -79.80
C PRO A 703 11.12 -1.35 -80.23
N SER A 704 10.45 -0.73 -79.26
CA SER A 704 9.53 0.41 -79.46
C SER A 704 9.80 1.54 -78.47
N SER A 705 9.58 2.81 -78.87
CA SER A 705 9.88 3.99 -78.04
C SER A 705 8.78 4.31 -77.03
N VAL A 706 9.18 4.75 -75.84
CA VAL A 706 8.30 5.17 -74.73
C VAL A 706 8.75 6.53 -74.21
N THR A 707 7.77 7.37 -73.84
CA THR A 707 7.96 8.61 -73.08
C THR A 707 7.04 8.56 -71.87
N GLU A 708 7.56 8.84 -70.69
CA GLU A 708 6.80 8.87 -69.44
C GLU A 708 7.27 10.01 -68.52
N SER A 709 6.41 10.42 -67.59
CA SER A 709 6.77 11.37 -66.54
C SER A 709 6.63 10.75 -65.16
N TYR A 710 7.54 11.11 -64.26
CA TYR A 710 7.59 10.62 -62.89
C TYR A 710 7.61 11.80 -61.91
N THR A 711 6.64 11.82 -60.99
CA THR A 711 6.63 12.75 -59.86
C THR A 711 7.27 12.04 -58.67
N PRO A 712 8.44 12.47 -58.19
CA PRO A 712 9.06 11.84 -57.03
C PRO A 712 8.27 12.13 -55.75
N PRO A 713 8.23 11.19 -54.79
CA PRO A 713 7.73 11.47 -53.46
C PRO A 713 8.65 12.45 -52.71
N ALA A 714 8.19 12.94 -51.56
CA ALA A 714 9.01 13.68 -50.61
C ALA A 714 10.29 12.91 -50.25
N VAL A 715 11.37 13.64 -49.97
CA VAL A 715 12.71 13.05 -49.82
C VAL A 715 12.80 12.27 -48.52
N VAL A 716 13.25 11.02 -48.59
CA VAL A 716 13.37 10.12 -47.44
C VAL A 716 14.84 9.93 -47.07
N ILE A 717 15.17 10.16 -45.80
CA ILE A 717 16.50 9.92 -45.22
C ILE A 717 16.37 8.85 -44.14
N ASP A 718 16.99 7.69 -44.35
CA ASP A 718 17.18 6.68 -43.30
C ASP A 718 18.39 7.07 -42.46
N LEU A 719 18.16 7.36 -41.18
CA LEU A 719 19.17 7.86 -40.26
C LEU A 719 19.92 6.74 -39.53
N CYS A 720 19.43 5.50 -39.59
CA CYS A 720 19.93 4.35 -38.82
C CYS A 720 19.90 3.01 -39.59
N PRO A 721 20.42 2.94 -40.83
CA PRO A 721 20.23 1.78 -41.73
C PRO A 721 20.84 0.44 -41.25
N TYR A 722 21.58 0.44 -40.14
CA TYR A 722 22.29 -0.73 -39.58
C TYR A 722 21.83 -1.11 -38.16
N THR A 723 20.70 -0.60 -37.68
CA THR A 723 20.20 -0.90 -36.33
C THR A 723 18.67 -0.87 -36.27
N SER A 724 18.10 -1.62 -35.33
CA SER A 724 16.67 -1.55 -34.96
C SER A 724 16.41 -0.68 -33.73
N ASP A 725 17.41 0.11 -33.27
CA ASP A 725 17.18 1.09 -32.21
C ASP A 725 16.24 2.20 -32.68
N ALA A 726 15.34 2.64 -31.80
CA ALA A 726 14.47 3.78 -32.07
C ALA A 726 15.22 5.10 -31.82
N ILE A 727 14.95 6.14 -32.61
CA ILE A 727 15.45 7.50 -32.35
C ILE A 727 14.84 8.02 -31.05
N VAL A 728 15.66 8.66 -30.22
CA VAL A 728 15.21 9.43 -29.05
C VAL A 728 14.47 10.69 -29.55
N PRO A 729 13.19 10.90 -29.19
CA PRO A 729 12.45 12.09 -29.60
C PRO A 729 13.15 13.39 -29.18
N GLY A 730 13.21 14.37 -30.08
CA GLY A 730 13.92 15.63 -29.84
C GLY A 730 15.45 15.50 -29.76
N SER A 731 16.05 14.42 -30.27
CA SER A 731 17.52 14.26 -30.33
C SER A 731 18.13 14.55 -31.70
N LEU A 732 17.32 14.56 -32.76
CA LEU A 732 17.80 14.64 -34.13
C LEU A 732 18.14 16.08 -34.55
N GLN A 733 19.31 16.24 -35.16
CA GLN A 733 19.74 17.44 -35.88
C GLN A 733 20.75 17.08 -36.97
N PHE A 734 20.55 17.60 -38.19
CA PHE A 734 21.49 17.42 -39.29
C PHE A 734 21.52 18.66 -40.21
N GLN A 735 22.60 18.80 -40.98
CA GLN A 735 22.72 19.78 -42.05
C GLN A 735 22.59 19.08 -43.39
N TRP A 736 21.84 19.65 -44.33
CA TRP A 736 21.67 19.15 -45.70
C TRP A 736 21.28 20.29 -46.64
N MET A 737 21.81 20.29 -47.87
CA MET A 737 21.59 21.36 -48.86
C MET A 737 21.84 22.78 -48.30
N GLY A 738 22.91 22.92 -47.51
CA GLY A 738 23.30 24.17 -46.85
C GLY A 738 22.54 24.51 -45.55
N GLU A 739 21.32 23.98 -45.37
CA GLU A 739 20.41 24.29 -44.26
C GLU A 739 20.51 23.32 -43.09
N THR A 740 20.17 23.78 -41.87
CA THR A 740 20.12 22.93 -40.67
C THR A 740 18.68 22.57 -40.31
N TYR A 741 18.41 21.26 -40.21
CA TYR A 741 17.13 20.67 -39.85
C TYR A 741 17.18 20.19 -38.40
N GLN A 742 16.17 20.56 -37.61
CA GLN A 742 16.04 20.21 -36.19
C GLN A 742 14.70 19.55 -35.90
N ASP A 743 14.74 18.42 -35.21
CA ASP A 743 13.53 17.74 -34.72
C ASP A 743 12.91 18.45 -33.51
N PHE A 744 11.62 18.75 -33.62
CA PHE A 744 10.76 19.19 -32.54
C PHE A 744 9.38 18.52 -32.67
N GLU A 745 8.97 17.75 -31.67
CA GLU A 745 7.67 17.07 -31.60
C GLU A 745 7.36 16.17 -32.81
N GLY A 746 8.38 15.60 -33.45
CA GLY A 746 8.22 14.72 -34.63
C GLY A 746 8.11 15.46 -35.96
N ARG A 747 8.23 16.79 -35.93
CA ARG A 747 8.34 17.68 -37.09
C ARG A 747 9.78 18.16 -37.25
N LEU A 748 10.22 18.35 -38.49
CA LEU A 748 11.56 18.82 -38.83
C LEU A 748 11.50 20.28 -39.24
N TYR A 749 12.21 21.15 -38.51
CA TYR A 749 12.20 22.59 -38.75
C TYR A 749 13.54 23.12 -39.24
N ARG A 750 13.51 24.08 -40.18
CA ARG A 750 14.65 24.96 -40.51
C ARG A 750 14.53 26.30 -39.81
N GLY A 751 15.65 26.85 -39.33
CA GLY A 751 15.72 28.18 -38.71
C GLY A 751 14.96 28.35 -37.39
N ARG A 752 14.60 27.24 -36.72
CA ARG A 752 13.90 27.27 -35.42
C ARG A 752 14.83 27.76 -34.31
N THR A 753 14.29 28.56 -33.39
CA THR A 753 14.96 28.98 -32.14
C THR A 753 13.97 28.91 -30.98
N SER A 754 14.42 29.19 -29.75
CA SER A 754 13.52 29.31 -28.59
C SER A 754 12.49 30.44 -28.69
N THR A 755 12.63 31.35 -29.66
CA THR A 755 11.74 32.51 -29.88
C THR A 755 11.16 32.59 -31.29
N THR A 756 11.44 31.61 -32.16
CA THR A 756 11.04 31.63 -33.57
C THR A 756 10.67 30.22 -34.02
N THR A 757 9.43 30.07 -34.51
CA THR A 757 8.83 28.76 -34.83
C THR A 757 9.61 27.96 -35.89
N GLY A 758 10.33 28.66 -36.77
CA GLY A 758 11.00 28.06 -37.94
C GLY A 758 10.02 27.73 -39.08
N PHE A 759 10.56 27.19 -40.16
CA PHE A 759 9.78 26.65 -41.28
C PHE A 759 9.61 25.15 -41.09
N ASP A 760 8.38 24.63 -41.16
CA ASP A 760 8.12 23.18 -41.17
C ASP A 760 8.58 22.60 -42.51
N CYS A 761 9.40 21.56 -42.45
CA CYS A 761 10.05 20.93 -43.58
C CYS A 761 9.73 19.44 -43.71
N GLY A 762 8.87 18.89 -42.84
CA GLY A 762 8.46 17.48 -42.86
C GLY A 762 8.47 16.84 -41.47
N SER A 763 8.69 15.53 -41.41
CA SER A 763 8.49 14.74 -40.18
C SER A 763 9.57 13.68 -39.94
N VAL A 764 9.64 13.17 -38.71
CA VAL A 764 10.51 12.05 -38.33
C VAL A 764 9.69 10.94 -37.67
N ASN A 765 9.89 9.70 -38.14
CA ASN A 765 9.36 8.50 -37.49
C ASN A 765 10.45 7.90 -36.61
N TYR A 766 10.25 7.99 -35.29
CA TYR A 766 11.22 7.52 -34.30
C TYR A 766 11.41 6.00 -34.27
N LEU A 767 10.38 5.22 -34.64
CA LEU A 767 10.43 3.76 -34.57
C LEU A 767 11.11 3.13 -35.79
N SER A 768 10.92 3.71 -36.98
CA SER A 768 11.61 3.28 -38.19
C SER A 768 12.91 4.03 -38.46
N SER A 769 13.21 5.05 -37.64
CA SER A 769 14.41 5.91 -37.77
C SER A 769 14.52 6.65 -39.11
N ILE A 770 13.37 6.99 -39.69
CA ILE A 770 13.24 7.65 -41.00
C ILE A 770 12.86 9.13 -40.81
N ALA A 771 13.58 10.03 -41.49
CA ALA A 771 13.17 11.42 -41.71
C ALA A 771 12.55 11.59 -43.10
N LEU A 772 11.38 12.21 -43.16
CA LEU A 772 10.67 12.62 -44.37
C LEU A 772 10.81 14.13 -44.54
N ILE A 773 11.35 14.58 -45.67
CA ILE A 773 11.56 15.99 -46.00
C ILE A 773 10.62 16.38 -47.13
N GLU A 774 9.59 17.15 -46.78
CA GLU A 774 8.52 17.62 -47.67
C GLU A 774 8.87 18.97 -48.31
N ASP A 775 9.65 19.81 -47.61
CA ASP A 775 10.18 21.08 -48.11
C ASP A 775 11.69 21.20 -47.85
N TYR A 776 12.44 21.65 -48.86
CA TYR A 776 13.88 21.89 -48.79
C TYR A 776 14.31 22.96 -49.81
N VAL A 777 15.41 23.64 -49.50
CA VAL A 777 16.06 24.59 -50.43
C VAL A 777 17.13 23.85 -51.22
N VAL A 778 17.23 24.12 -52.52
CA VAL A 778 18.29 23.58 -53.39
C VAL A 778 19.52 24.48 -53.30
N ALA A 779 20.49 24.11 -52.47
CA ALA A 779 21.78 24.80 -52.34
C ALA A 779 22.93 23.79 -52.09
N PRO A 780 24.18 24.10 -52.49
CA PRO A 780 25.29 23.15 -52.39
C PRO A 780 25.65 22.85 -50.92
N GLY A 781 25.39 21.63 -50.48
CA GLY A 781 25.81 21.12 -49.18
C GLY A 781 25.52 19.64 -48.99
N ALA A 782 26.55 18.84 -48.66
CA ALA A 782 26.39 17.43 -48.35
C ALA A 782 25.64 17.22 -47.02
N PHE A 783 25.11 16.00 -46.81
CA PHE A 783 24.50 15.62 -45.54
C PHE A 783 25.56 15.51 -44.43
N VAL A 784 25.32 16.16 -43.28
CA VAL A 784 26.15 16.08 -42.08
C VAL A 784 25.25 15.88 -40.86
N LEU A 785 25.34 14.73 -40.22
CA LEU A 785 24.66 14.46 -38.95
C LEU A 785 25.34 15.24 -37.81
N GLN A 786 24.59 16.04 -37.07
CA GLN A 786 25.11 16.89 -36.00
C GLN A 786 24.71 16.38 -34.60
N SER A 787 23.49 15.84 -34.48
CA SER A 787 23.01 15.17 -33.27
C SER A 787 22.06 14.03 -33.64
N LEU A 788 22.25 12.88 -33.01
CA LEU A 788 21.33 11.75 -33.08
C LEU A 788 21.59 10.85 -31.88
N TRP A 789 20.56 10.58 -31.09
CA TRP A 789 20.59 9.56 -30.06
C TRP A 789 19.58 8.48 -30.40
N THR A 790 19.98 7.22 -30.26
CA THR A 790 19.06 6.09 -30.35
C THR A 790 18.94 5.38 -29.02
N ARG A 791 17.79 4.77 -28.77
CA ARG A 791 17.50 3.96 -27.59
C ARG A 791 17.22 2.54 -28.04
N ARG A 792 17.85 1.57 -27.38
CA ARG A 792 17.44 0.16 -27.43
C ARG A 792 15.99 0.03 -26.94
N THR A 793 15.32 -1.09 -27.23
CA THR A 793 13.96 -1.34 -26.74
C THR A 793 13.85 -1.05 -25.24
N ALA A 794 12.77 -0.36 -24.85
CA ALA A 794 12.56 0.05 -23.46
C ALA A 794 12.67 -1.16 -22.51
N TRP A 795 13.46 -1.01 -21.45
CA TRP A 795 13.59 -2.04 -20.42
C TRP A 795 12.24 -2.24 -19.71
N LYS A 796 11.97 -3.49 -19.33
CA LYS A 796 10.78 -3.88 -18.56
C LYS A 796 11.23 -4.63 -17.32
N THR A 797 10.47 -4.52 -16.25
CA THR A 797 10.82 -5.10 -14.95
C THR A 797 9.94 -6.28 -14.58
N ALA A 798 10.47 -7.17 -13.75
CA ALA A 798 9.71 -8.22 -13.07
C ALA A 798 9.66 -8.03 -11.54
N SER A 799 10.28 -6.98 -10.99
CA SER A 799 10.30 -6.71 -9.55
C SER A 799 10.49 -5.23 -9.21
N VAL A 800 9.71 -4.69 -8.28
CA VAL A 800 9.79 -3.28 -7.85
C VAL A 800 9.84 -3.18 -6.32
N PHE A 801 10.77 -2.34 -5.84
CA PHE A 801 10.94 -2.01 -4.42
C PHE A 801 10.76 -0.51 -4.21
N PHE A 802 9.87 -0.12 -3.30
CA PHE A 802 9.54 1.29 -3.06
C PHE A 802 9.22 1.59 -1.60
N ARG A 803 9.19 2.88 -1.26
CA ARG A 803 8.61 3.39 -0.01
C ARG A 803 7.53 4.45 -0.30
N THR A 804 6.56 4.59 0.57
CA THR A 804 5.63 5.72 0.56
C THR A 804 6.31 7.01 1.06
N PRO A 805 5.80 8.20 0.71
CA PRO A 805 6.37 9.47 1.16
C PRO A 805 6.27 9.68 2.68
N ALA A 806 5.24 9.12 3.31
CA ALA A 806 5.05 9.10 4.76
C ALA A 806 4.58 7.71 5.21
N ALA A 807 4.80 7.42 6.50
CA ALA A 807 4.38 6.22 7.22
C ALA A 807 4.07 6.61 8.68
N PRO A 808 3.17 5.91 9.40
CA PRO A 808 2.46 4.71 8.98
C PRO A 808 1.35 4.96 7.95
N VAL A 809 1.10 3.96 7.12
CA VAL A 809 0.05 3.93 6.11
C VAL A 809 -1.15 3.17 6.66
N LYS A 810 -2.36 3.64 6.37
CA LYS A 810 -3.61 2.97 6.79
C LYS A 810 -3.70 1.57 6.15
N PRO A 811 -3.98 0.50 6.92
CA PRO A 811 -4.22 -0.83 6.38
C PRO A 811 -5.27 -0.82 5.26
N THR A 812 -5.05 -1.64 4.23
CA THR A 812 -5.78 -1.69 2.95
C THR A 812 -5.82 -0.41 2.10
N ALA A 813 -5.39 0.75 2.59
CA ALA A 813 -5.42 2.02 1.87
C ALA A 813 -4.17 2.27 1.00
N ILE A 814 -3.62 1.22 0.40
CA ILE A 814 -2.51 1.25 -0.57
C ILE A 814 -2.99 0.61 -1.87
N THR A 815 -2.87 1.35 -2.98
CA THR A 815 -3.16 0.85 -4.34
C THR A 815 -2.00 1.12 -5.27
N VAL A 816 -1.69 0.16 -6.13
CA VAL A 816 -0.62 0.23 -7.14
C VAL A 816 -1.23 0.00 -8.50
N MET A 817 -0.90 0.84 -9.49
CA MET A 817 -1.40 0.76 -10.86
C MET A 817 -0.22 0.81 -11.82
N MET A 818 -0.25 0.01 -12.88
CA MET A 818 0.81 -0.09 -13.88
C MET A 818 0.26 -0.69 -15.18
N VAL A 819 1.13 -0.80 -16.19
CA VAL A 819 0.83 -1.36 -17.51
C VAL A 819 1.86 -2.44 -17.84
N ASP A 820 1.41 -3.52 -18.45
CA ASP A 820 2.27 -4.64 -18.83
C ASP A 820 3.08 -4.38 -20.12
N ALA A 821 3.80 -5.42 -20.56
CA ALA A 821 4.57 -5.45 -21.79
C ALA A 821 3.81 -5.18 -23.10
N GLU A 822 2.48 -5.33 -23.10
CA GLU A 822 1.60 -5.36 -24.28
C GLU A 822 0.62 -4.16 -24.31
N GLY A 823 0.45 -3.47 -23.18
CA GLY A 823 -0.42 -2.30 -23.04
C GLY A 823 -1.61 -2.51 -22.09
N ASN A 824 -1.73 -3.68 -21.45
CA ASN A 824 -2.84 -3.98 -20.55
C ASN A 824 -2.61 -3.39 -19.16
N ALA A 825 -3.65 -2.82 -18.56
CA ALA A 825 -3.57 -2.24 -17.21
C ALA A 825 -3.62 -3.31 -16.12
N MET A 826 -2.71 -3.23 -15.15
CA MET A 826 -2.64 -4.09 -13.97
C MET A 826 -2.82 -3.25 -12.71
N THR A 827 -3.56 -3.77 -11.72
CA THR A 827 -3.80 -3.08 -10.44
C THR A 827 -3.62 -4.03 -9.26
N ALA A 828 -2.98 -3.53 -8.20
CA ALA A 828 -2.80 -4.19 -6.91
C ALA A 828 -3.49 -3.38 -5.79
N THR A 829 -4.03 -4.09 -4.80
CA THR A 829 -4.43 -3.49 -3.51
C THR A 829 -3.74 -4.23 -2.36
N GLY A 830 -3.44 -3.52 -1.27
CA GLY A 830 -2.94 -4.17 -0.05
C GLY A 830 -4.08 -4.80 0.77
N THR A 831 -3.84 -5.99 1.34
CA THR A 831 -4.75 -6.67 2.28
C THR A 831 -4.44 -6.29 3.73
N LEU A 832 -5.30 -6.66 4.67
CA LEU A 832 -5.10 -6.38 6.11
C LEU A 832 -3.78 -6.97 6.63
N ASP A 833 -3.38 -8.15 6.12
CA ASP A 833 -2.16 -8.88 6.49
C ASP A 833 -0.89 -8.35 5.77
N GLY A 834 -1.00 -7.24 5.03
CA GLY A 834 0.11 -6.66 4.28
C GLY A 834 0.54 -7.47 3.05
N GLN A 835 -0.30 -8.37 2.52
CA GLN A 835 -0.05 -8.99 1.20
C GLN A 835 -0.63 -8.09 0.09
N PHE A 836 -0.04 -8.10 -1.10
CA PHE A 836 -0.68 -7.52 -2.28
C PHE A 836 -1.63 -8.51 -2.96
N GLN A 837 -2.82 -8.03 -3.33
CA GLN A 837 -3.81 -8.74 -4.12
C GLN A 837 -3.95 -8.08 -5.51
N GLY A 838 -3.72 -8.86 -6.57
CA GLY A 838 -3.84 -8.44 -7.97
C GLY A 838 -3.49 -9.58 -8.92
N GLU A 839 -3.71 -9.38 -10.22
CA GLU A 839 -3.39 -10.37 -11.26
C GLU A 839 -1.91 -10.29 -11.69
N HIS A 840 -1.31 -11.43 -12.06
CA HIS A 840 0.11 -11.58 -12.42
C HIS A 840 1.09 -10.91 -11.46
N MET A 841 0.84 -10.94 -10.15
CA MET A 841 1.70 -10.31 -9.15
C MET A 841 1.67 -10.98 -7.79
N TRP A 842 2.76 -10.81 -7.04
CA TRP A 842 2.94 -11.28 -5.67
C TRP A 842 3.89 -10.36 -4.91
N GLY A 843 3.58 -10.04 -3.66
CA GLY A 843 4.44 -9.20 -2.83
C GLY A 843 3.80 -8.80 -1.51
N VAL A 844 4.52 -7.97 -0.75
CA VAL A 844 4.07 -7.49 0.56
C VAL A 844 4.21 -5.97 0.69
N PHE A 845 3.43 -5.42 1.61
CA PHE A 845 3.49 -4.03 2.04
C PHE A 845 3.53 -3.97 3.57
N ASP A 846 4.54 -3.30 4.10
CA ASP A 846 4.69 -3.03 5.52
C ASP A 846 4.05 -1.67 5.85
N TYR A 847 2.92 -1.71 6.55
CA TYR A 847 2.15 -0.53 6.93
C TYR A 847 2.85 0.38 7.94
N GLU A 848 3.81 -0.13 8.72
CA GLU A 848 4.53 0.65 9.73
C GLU A 848 5.74 1.37 9.13
N THR A 849 6.53 0.70 8.28
CA THR A 849 7.68 1.32 7.60
C THR A 849 7.30 2.08 6.33
N GLY A 850 6.16 1.74 5.72
CA GLY A 850 5.73 2.25 4.42
C GLY A 850 6.44 1.61 3.22
N VAL A 851 7.10 0.46 3.39
CA VAL A 851 7.86 -0.23 2.33
C VAL A 851 6.95 -1.20 1.57
N GLY A 852 7.00 -1.15 0.24
CA GLY A 852 6.38 -2.14 -0.64
C GLY A 852 7.41 -2.90 -1.46
N GLU A 853 7.27 -4.22 -1.51
CA GLU A 853 8.14 -5.13 -2.24
C GLU A 853 7.27 -6.06 -3.12
N LEU A 854 7.37 -5.93 -4.45
CA LEU A 854 6.52 -6.58 -5.44
C LEU A 854 7.34 -7.36 -6.49
N GLN A 855 6.81 -8.51 -6.92
CA GLN A 855 7.20 -9.27 -8.09
C GLN A 855 6.02 -9.48 -9.04
N PHE A 856 6.29 -9.57 -10.34
CA PHE A 856 5.30 -9.72 -11.40
C PHE A 856 5.50 -11.05 -12.15
N GLY A 857 4.44 -11.83 -12.29
CA GLY A 857 4.48 -13.22 -12.73
C GLY A 857 3.38 -14.11 -12.14
N ASP A 858 3.39 -15.36 -12.59
CA ASP A 858 2.44 -16.41 -12.17
C ASP A 858 3.17 -17.67 -11.69
N PHE A 859 2.56 -18.40 -10.76
CA PHE A 859 2.98 -19.77 -10.41
C PHE A 859 2.29 -20.79 -11.33
N VAL A 860 3.01 -21.21 -12.37
CA VAL A 860 2.56 -22.16 -13.39
C VAL A 860 2.96 -23.59 -13.01
N LEU A 861 2.10 -24.58 -13.30
CA LEU A 861 2.36 -25.99 -13.03
C LEU A 861 3.36 -26.57 -14.05
N ASP A 862 4.39 -27.28 -13.60
CA ASP A 862 5.42 -27.82 -14.54
C ASP A 862 4.83 -28.77 -15.59
N SER A 863 3.81 -29.56 -15.23
CA SER A 863 3.15 -30.49 -16.15
C SER A 863 2.21 -29.81 -17.16
N SER A 864 1.96 -28.50 -17.05
CA SER A 864 1.24 -27.73 -18.08
C SER A 864 2.16 -26.99 -19.05
N LEU A 865 3.48 -27.01 -18.82
CA LEU A 865 4.45 -26.36 -19.70
C LEU A 865 4.81 -27.27 -20.88
N THR A 866 4.85 -26.70 -22.08
CA THR A 866 5.37 -27.39 -23.28
C THR A 866 6.89 -27.48 -23.25
N GLU A 867 7.48 -28.41 -24.01
CA GLU A 867 8.93 -28.54 -24.13
C GLU A 867 9.62 -27.25 -24.61
N ALA A 868 8.94 -26.43 -25.44
CA ALA A 868 9.42 -25.11 -25.83
C ALA A 868 9.44 -24.12 -24.64
N GLN A 869 8.40 -24.13 -23.80
CA GLN A 869 8.35 -23.28 -22.59
C GLN A 869 9.40 -23.69 -21.54
N LYS A 870 9.76 -24.98 -21.48
CA LYS A 870 10.83 -25.50 -20.62
C LYS A 870 12.25 -25.12 -21.12
N GLN A 871 12.37 -24.54 -22.31
CA GLN A 871 13.61 -23.96 -22.83
C GLN A 871 13.70 -22.43 -22.63
N GLU A 872 12.65 -21.78 -22.11
CA GLU A 872 12.69 -20.34 -21.83
C GLU A 872 13.62 -20.02 -20.63
N TRP A 873 14.31 -18.87 -20.72
CA TRP A 873 15.34 -18.41 -19.77
C TRP A 873 14.98 -18.41 -18.27
N TRP A 874 13.69 -18.31 -17.93
CA TRP A 874 13.20 -18.30 -16.55
C TRP A 874 13.06 -19.72 -15.98
N TYR A 875 12.87 -20.73 -16.83
CA TYR A 875 12.67 -22.10 -16.42
C TYR A 875 13.98 -22.75 -15.95
N ARG A 876 13.97 -23.31 -14.74
CA ARG A 876 15.01 -24.20 -14.23
C ARG A 876 14.35 -25.34 -13.46
N PRO A 877 14.67 -26.62 -13.76
CA PRO A 877 14.10 -27.76 -13.03
C PRO A 877 14.29 -27.71 -11.52
N ALA A 878 15.40 -27.11 -11.05
CA ALA A 878 15.71 -26.96 -9.63
C ALA A 878 14.80 -25.96 -8.87
N ASP A 879 14.01 -25.15 -9.58
CA ASP A 879 13.15 -24.13 -8.98
C ASP A 879 11.66 -24.53 -8.98
N VAL A 880 11.32 -25.66 -9.62
CA VAL A 880 10.00 -26.31 -9.54
C VAL A 880 9.76 -26.78 -8.10
N GLY A 881 8.64 -26.36 -7.49
CA GLY A 881 8.30 -26.71 -6.11
C GLY A 881 8.93 -25.81 -5.04
N ALA A 882 9.79 -24.86 -5.39
CA ALA A 882 10.57 -24.08 -4.43
C ALA A 882 9.73 -23.15 -3.54
N VAL A 883 8.65 -22.57 -4.09
CA VAL A 883 7.78 -21.60 -3.39
C VAL A 883 6.37 -22.16 -3.18
N GLN A 884 5.80 -22.77 -4.21
CA GLN A 884 4.53 -23.53 -4.20
C GLN A 884 4.79 -24.94 -4.75
N PRO A 885 4.18 -26.01 -4.19
CA PRO A 885 4.39 -27.38 -4.65
C PRO A 885 4.08 -27.57 -6.14
N LEU A 886 4.93 -28.32 -6.85
CA LEU A 886 4.83 -28.67 -8.29
C LEU A 886 4.79 -27.49 -9.28
N LYS A 887 4.90 -26.26 -8.80
CA LYS A 887 4.82 -25.04 -9.62
C LYS A 887 6.17 -24.32 -9.69
N ILE A 888 6.37 -23.59 -10.76
CA ILE A 888 7.51 -22.69 -11.00
C ILE A 888 6.99 -21.28 -11.27
N TRP A 889 7.76 -20.27 -10.88
CA TRP A 889 7.43 -18.88 -11.16
C TRP A 889 7.80 -18.51 -12.60
N ARG A 890 6.82 -18.04 -13.36
CA ARG A 890 6.98 -17.47 -14.70
C ARG A 890 6.86 -15.95 -14.59
N PRO A 891 7.92 -15.16 -14.85
CA PRO A 891 7.88 -13.70 -14.72
C PRO A 891 6.98 -13.05 -15.77
N TRP A 892 6.25 -12.01 -15.37
CA TRP A 892 5.42 -11.16 -16.24
C TRP A 892 6.07 -9.78 -16.38
N PRO A 893 6.57 -9.39 -17.57
CA PRO A 893 7.28 -8.12 -17.73
C PRO A 893 6.34 -6.92 -17.78
N VAL A 894 6.59 -5.91 -16.94
CA VAL A 894 5.80 -4.66 -16.87
C VAL A 894 6.62 -3.42 -17.21
N ASP A 895 5.97 -2.33 -17.68
CA ASP A 895 6.64 -1.05 -17.93
C ASP A 895 6.81 -0.26 -16.62
N PRO A 896 8.04 -0.07 -16.11
CA PRO A 896 8.29 0.64 -14.85
C PRO A 896 7.96 2.15 -14.91
N THR A 897 7.84 2.76 -16.10
CA THR A 897 7.44 4.17 -16.26
C THR A 897 5.95 4.40 -15.98
N SER A 898 5.14 3.34 -16.13
CA SER A 898 3.69 3.38 -15.92
C SER A 898 3.28 3.34 -14.45
N LEU A 899 4.17 2.89 -13.56
CA LEU A 899 3.91 2.67 -12.14
C LEU A 899 3.37 3.92 -11.43
N ARG A 900 2.20 3.80 -10.80
CA ARG A 900 1.55 4.79 -9.92
C ARG A 900 1.16 4.15 -8.59
N ILE A 901 1.24 4.93 -7.53
CA ILE A 901 0.86 4.50 -6.18
C ILE A 901 -0.02 5.56 -5.51
N ASN A 902 -1.10 5.11 -4.90
CA ASN A 902 -1.95 5.93 -4.04
C ASN A 902 -1.95 5.34 -2.63
N SER A 903 -1.70 6.16 -1.62
CA SER A 903 -1.61 5.74 -0.22
C SER A 903 -2.27 6.76 0.70
N VAL A 904 -3.00 6.29 1.73
CA VAL A 904 -3.53 7.16 2.80
C VAL A 904 -2.71 6.97 4.07
N THR A 905 -2.15 8.05 4.61
CA THR A 905 -1.32 8.03 5.82
C THR A 905 -2.05 8.63 7.01
N TYR A 906 -1.72 8.15 8.21
CA TYR A 906 -2.25 8.69 9.46
C TYR A 906 -1.34 9.77 10.03
N VAL A 907 -1.91 10.93 10.35
CA VAL A 907 -1.31 11.90 11.26
C VAL A 907 -2.23 12.06 12.46
N TYR A 908 -1.71 11.76 13.65
CA TYR A 908 -2.41 11.93 14.92
C TYR A 908 -2.28 13.37 15.38
N LEU A 909 -3.41 14.06 15.60
CA LEU A 909 -3.39 15.34 16.28
C LEU A 909 -3.27 15.10 17.80
N PRO A 910 -2.32 15.74 18.52
CA PRO A 910 -2.26 15.63 19.97
C PRO A 910 -3.53 16.25 20.58
N LEU A 911 -4.23 15.47 21.40
CA LEU A 911 -5.45 15.88 22.12
C LEU A 911 -5.08 16.36 23.53
N ASP A 912 -5.61 17.52 23.90
CA ASP A 912 -5.27 18.15 25.19
C ASP A 912 -5.97 17.46 26.37
N ALA A 913 -5.18 16.95 27.31
CA ALA A 913 -5.65 16.27 28.51
C ALA A 913 -6.56 17.14 29.41
N GLU A 914 -6.38 18.47 29.42
CA GLU A 914 -7.22 19.36 30.22
C GLU A 914 -8.63 19.52 29.61
N LEU A 915 -8.71 19.56 28.27
CA LEU A 915 -9.97 19.59 27.54
C LEU A 915 -10.72 18.25 27.62
N LEU A 916 -9.98 17.13 27.58
CA LEU A 916 -10.52 15.78 27.68
C LEU A 916 -10.93 15.39 29.11
N GLY A 917 -10.34 16.04 30.12
CA GLY A 917 -10.46 15.67 31.53
C GLY A 917 -9.95 14.26 31.87
N LEU A 918 -9.18 13.63 30.98
CA LEU A 918 -8.56 12.33 31.17
C LEU A 918 -7.14 12.40 30.59
N ASP A 919 -6.17 11.81 31.26
CA ASP A 919 -4.77 11.87 30.84
C ASP A 919 -4.46 10.80 29.77
N PRO A 920 -4.24 11.17 28.49
CA PRO A 920 -4.03 10.21 27.41
C PRO A 920 -2.60 9.67 27.40
N VAL A 921 -1.65 10.31 28.09
CA VAL A 921 -0.21 9.95 28.09
C VAL A 921 0.02 8.59 28.74
N ARG A 922 -0.84 8.23 29.71
CA ARG A 922 -0.80 6.93 30.39
C ARG A 922 -1.49 5.81 29.61
N LEU A 923 -2.23 6.12 28.55
CA LEU A 923 -3.06 5.17 27.82
C LEU A 923 -2.41 4.70 26.49
N PRO A 924 -2.87 3.58 25.91
CA PRO A 924 -2.43 3.12 24.59
C PRO A 924 -2.57 4.23 23.52
N PRO A 925 -1.61 4.33 22.56
CA PRO A 925 -1.57 5.43 21.59
C PRO A 925 -2.74 5.43 20.59
N ASP A 926 -3.42 4.31 20.43
CA ASP A 926 -4.65 4.22 19.62
C ASP A 926 -5.91 4.64 20.40
N GLY A 927 -5.81 4.86 21.72
CA GLY A 927 -6.89 5.22 22.62
C GLY A 927 -7.84 4.06 22.97
N ARG A 928 -7.42 2.81 22.74
CA ARG A 928 -8.26 1.61 22.91
C ARG A 928 -7.85 0.78 24.12
N VAL A 929 -8.83 0.13 24.74
CA VAL A 929 -8.65 -0.72 25.92
C VAL A 929 -9.38 -2.06 25.76
N PRO A 930 -8.80 -3.18 26.22
CA PRO A 930 -9.42 -4.50 26.12
C PRO A 930 -10.59 -4.63 27.11
N ILE A 931 -11.77 -4.99 26.60
CA ILE A 931 -12.99 -5.22 27.39
C ILE A 931 -13.26 -6.71 27.69
N TYR A 932 -12.58 -7.61 27.00
CA TYR A 932 -12.62 -9.05 27.29
C TYR A 932 -11.26 -9.52 27.80
N ARG A 933 -11.27 -10.35 28.85
CA ARG A 933 -10.06 -10.97 29.42
C ARG A 933 -10.32 -12.44 29.74
N ARG A 934 -9.29 -13.26 29.53
CA ARG A 934 -9.31 -14.68 29.86
C ARG A 934 -9.69 -14.90 31.33
N GLY A 935 -10.60 -15.83 31.58
CA GLY A 935 -11.08 -16.18 32.92
C GLY A 935 -12.12 -15.24 33.53
N LYS A 936 -12.54 -14.16 32.83
CA LYS A 936 -13.67 -13.29 33.25
C LYS A 936 -15.01 -13.78 32.68
N PHE A 937 -16.10 -13.20 33.17
CA PHE A 937 -17.47 -13.53 32.75
C PHE A 937 -17.97 -12.61 31.63
N VAL A 938 -18.74 -13.19 30.72
CA VAL A 938 -19.49 -12.50 29.67
C VAL A 938 -20.96 -12.94 29.70
N VAL A 939 -21.84 -12.05 29.26
CA VAL A 939 -23.25 -12.33 29.00
C VAL A 939 -23.46 -12.17 27.50
N ILE A 940 -24.11 -13.16 26.88
CA ILE A 940 -24.46 -13.16 25.47
C ILE A 940 -25.98 -12.98 25.41
N SER A 941 -26.47 -11.91 24.79
CA SER A 941 -27.87 -11.52 24.82
C SER A 941 -28.41 -11.18 23.42
N HIS A 942 -29.70 -11.47 23.21
CA HIS A 942 -30.41 -11.04 22.02
C HIS A 942 -31.84 -10.62 22.38
N SER A 943 -32.07 -9.31 22.34
CA SER A 943 -33.36 -8.67 22.58
C SER A 943 -34.19 -8.57 21.30
N THR A 944 -35.50 -8.77 21.38
CA THR A 944 -36.43 -8.45 20.29
C THR A 944 -37.71 -7.85 20.85
N ASP A 945 -38.35 -6.99 20.05
CA ASP A 945 -39.61 -6.34 20.41
C ASP A 945 -40.75 -6.94 19.58
N ILE A 946 -41.83 -7.34 20.23
CA ILE A 946 -43.11 -7.59 19.57
C ILE A 946 -43.73 -6.22 19.24
N PRO A 947 -44.28 -6.00 18.02
CA PRO A 947 -44.88 -4.73 17.63
C PRO A 947 -45.90 -4.20 18.65
N ALA A 948 -45.90 -2.89 18.88
CA ALA A 948 -46.77 -2.26 19.86
C ALA A 948 -48.25 -2.45 19.49
N ALA A 949 -49.05 -2.92 20.45
CA ALA A 949 -50.46 -3.26 20.25
C ALA A 949 -51.33 -2.77 21.41
N ALA A 950 -52.63 -2.67 21.18
CA ALA A 950 -53.59 -2.42 22.25
C ALA A 950 -53.85 -3.73 23.02
N LEU A 951 -53.37 -3.79 24.27
CA LEU A 951 -53.50 -4.98 25.12
C LEU A 951 -54.67 -4.87 26.10
N SER A 952 -55.35 -5.98 26.37
CA SER A 952 -56.43 -6.07 27.36
C SER A 952 -56.21 -7.21 28.35
N ALA A 953 -56.76 -7.07 29.56
CA ALA A 953 -56.77 -8.15 30.56
C ALA A 953 -57.33 -9.47 29.99
N GLY A 954 -56.75 -10.59 30.40
CA GLY A 954 -57.04 -11.95 29.92
C GLY A 954 -56.32 -12.34 28.62
N GLN A 955 -55.64 -11.43 27.92
CA GLN A 955 -54.85 -11.79 26.74
C GLN A 955 -53.56 -12.55 27.13
N THR A 956 -53.14 -13.49 26.29
CA THR A 956 -51.84 -14.16 26.39
C THR A 956 -51.06 -13.98 25.08
N ILE A 957 -49.81 -13.55 25.19
CA ILE A 957 -48.92 -13.19 24.08
C ILE A 957 -47.79 -14.21 24.02
N ASN A 958 -47.58 -14.81 22.85
CA ASN A 958 -46.46 -15.73 22.61
C ASN A 958 -45.26 -14.95 22.05
N CYS A 959 -44.11 -15.04 22.72
CA CYS A 959 -42.87 -14.38 22.31
C CYS A 959 -42.08 -15.15 21.23
N ALA A 960 -42.64 -16.24 20.69
CA ALA A 960 -42.06 -17.11 19.67
C ALA A 960 -40.66 -17.70 20.00
N ARG A 961 -40.23 -17.62 21.27
CA ARG A 961 -38.96 -18.14 21.79
C ARG A 961 -39.16 -18.68 23.21
N PRO A 962 -38.88 -19.97 23.49
CA PRO A 962 -38.87 -20.51 24.84
C PRO A 962 -37.58 -20.11 25.59
N ARG A 963 -37.52 -20.38 26.90
CA ARG A 963 -36.34 -20.13 27.77
C ARG A 963 -35.84 -18.68 27.70
N LEU A 964 -36.76 -17.74 27.82
CA LEU A 964 -36.46 -16.31 27.91
C LEU A 964 -35.73 -16.02 29.23
N ALA A 965 -34.80 -15.07 29.19
CA ALA A 965 -34.13 -14.58 30.39
C ALA A 965 -34.93 -13.46 31.07
N ARG A 966 -35.51 -12.56 30.26
CA ARG A 966 -36.39 -11.47 30.72
C ARG A 966 -37.47 -11.17 29.70
N VAL A 967 -38.63 -10.76 30.18
CA VAL A 967 -39.66 -10.07 29.38
C VAL A 967 -40.15 -8.86 30.14
N HIS A 968 -40.23 -7.71 29.47
CA HIS A 968 -40.75 -6.48 30.07
C HIS A 968 -41.63 -5.70 29.10
N LEU A 969 -42.64 -5.03 29.65
CA LEU A 969 -43.64 -4.29 28.89
C LEU A 969 -43.30 -2.78 28.93
N VAL A 970 -43.44 -2.12 27.79
CA VAL A 970 -43.20 -0.68 27.64
C VAL A 970 -44.48 -0.01 27.13
N GLY A 971 -45.00 0.96 27.89
CA GLY A 971 -46.20 1.71 27.52
C GLY A 971 -45.96 2.68 26.36
N GLY A 972 -47.05 3.22 25.80
CA GLY A 972 -47.03 4.19 24.70
C GLY A 972 -46.33 5.52 25.04
N ASN A 973 -46.07 5.77 26.33
CA ASN A 973 -45.26 6.88 26.85
C ASN A 973 -43.75 6.54 26.98
N GLY A 974 -43.32 5.34 26.59
CA GLY A 974 -41.94 4.86 26.72
C GLY A 974 -41.56 4.36 28.12
N ALA A 975 -42.46 4.44 29.11
CA ALA A 975 -42.20 3.99 30.47
C ALA A 975 -42.33 2.47 30.62
N LEU A 976 -41.55 1.92 31.56
CA LEU A 976 -41.63 0.52 31.96
C LEU A 976 -42.95 0.24 32.70
N ILE A 977 -43.63 -0.83 32.34
CA ILE A 977 -44.79 -1.37 33.05
C ILE A 977 -44.27 -2.46 33.99
N THR A 978 -44.49 -2.29 35.30
CA THR A 978 -43.94 -3.16 36.36
C THR A 978 -44.99 -4.05 37.05
N SER A 979 -46.28 -3.83 36.79
CA SER A 979 -47.38 -4.59 37.39
C SER A 979 -48.54 -4.79 36.41
N GLY A 980 -49.38 -5.80 36.67
CA GLY A 980 -50.55 -6.13 35.84
C GLY A 980 -50.33 -7.25 34.82
N TYR A 981 -49.16 -7.88 34.78
CA TYR A 981 -48.90 -9.07 33.94
C TYR A 981 -48.11 -10.14 34.71
N SER A 982 -48.09 -11.35 34.15
CA SER A 982 -47.22 -12.46 34.57
C SER A 982 -46.60 -13.11 33.33
N ALA A 983 -45.35 -13.55 33.42
CA ALA A 983 -44.64 -14.18 32.31
C ALA A 983 -44.19 -15.60 32.70
N ASP A 984 -44.55 -16.57 31.86
CA ASP A 984 -43.89 -17.88 31.82
C ASP A 984 -42.66 -17.75 30.92
N LEU A 985 -41.51 -17.55 31.55
CA LEU A 985 -40.24 -17.36 30.87
C LEU A 985 -39.73 -18.65 30.19
N ASP A 986 -40.03 -19.82 30.74
CA ASP A 986 -39.56 -21.09 30.20
C ASP A 986 -40.39 -21.47 28.94
N ALA A 987 -41.70 -21.24 28.94
CA ALA A 987 -42.57 -21.41 27.76
C ALA A 987 -42.51 -20.23 26.76
N GLY A 988 -42.11 -19.04 27.21
CA GLY A 988 -42.06 -17.83 26.39
C GLY A 988 -43.42 -17.11 26.22
N MET A 989 -44.28 -17.17 27.24
CA MET A 989 -45.66 -16.69 27.21
C MET A 989 -45.89 -15.55 28.23
N VAL A 990 -46.60 -14.50 27.83
CA VAL A 990 -46.96 -13.38 28.72
C VAL A 990 -48.47 -13.28 28.86
N THR A 991 -48.98 -13.38 30.09
CA THR A 991 -50.40 -13.24 30.40
C THR A 991 -50.66 -11.87 31.01
N ILE A 992 -51.62 -11.15 30.44
CA ILE A 992 -52.05 -9.82 30.89
C ILE A 992 -53.16 -9.99 31.92
N ASN A 993 -52.92 -9.60 33.17
CA ASN A 993 -53.83 -9.80 34.29
C ASN A 993 -54.71 -8.57 34.57
N ASP A 994 -54.11 -7.38 34.51
CA ASP A 994 -54.79 -6.08 34.67
C ASP A 994 -54.05 -5.04 33.82
N THR A 995 -54.80 -4.17 33.14
CA THR A 995 -54.26 -3.07 32.32
C THR A 995 -54.58 -1.69 32.90
N THR A 996 -55.10 -1.63 34.13
CA THR A 996 -55.45 -0.39 34.82
C THR A 996 -54.20 0.48 35.02
N GLY A 997 -54.26 1.72 34.54
CA GLY A 997 -53.12 2.66 34.59
C GLY A 997 -52.09 2.50 33.47
N TRP A 998 -52.24 1.53 32.56
CA TRP A 998 -51.31 1.34 31.44
C TRP A 998 -51.56 2.35 30.31
N VAL A 999 -50.48 2.98 29.82
CA VAL A 999 -50.55 3.81 28.60
C VAL A 999 -50.42 2.92 27.37
N GLN A 1000 -51.48 2.86 26.57
CA GLN A 1000 -51.53 2.10 25.31
C GLN A 1000 -51.04 2.95 24.13
N PRO A 1001 -50.55 2.35 23.02
CA PRO A 1001 -50.30 0.92 22.82
C PRO A 1001 -49.07 0.44 23.60
N VAL A 1002 -49.06 -0.83 23.98
CA VAL A 1002 -47.97 -1.45 24.75
C VAL A 1002 -47.09 -2.31 23.85
N LYS A 1003 -45.78 -2.20 24.03
CA LYS A 1003 -44.74 -2.99 23.35
C LYS A 1003 -44.18 -4.03 24.31
N VAL A 1004 -44.05 -5.28 23.87
CA VAL A 1004 -43.44 -6.37 24.67
C VAL A 1004 -42.00 -6.56 24.20
N ARG A 1005 -41.02 -6.29 25.06
CA ARG A 1005 -39.60 -6.59 24.81
C ARG A 1005 -39.23 -7.91 25.50
N HIS A 1006 -38.63 -8.84 24.76
CA HIS A 1006 -38.23 -10.14 25.28
C HIS A 1006 -36.78 -10.47 24.89
N VAL A 1007 -36.04 -11.06 25.83
CA VAL A 1007 -34.59 -11.28 25.72
C VAL A 1007 -34.28 -12.76 25.95
N ILE A 1008 -33.51 -13.37 25.06
CA ILE A 1008 -32.75 -14.59 25.36
C ILE A 1008 -31.35 -14.19 25.78
N GLU A 1009 -30.83 -14.76 26.87
CA GLU A 1009 -29.49 -14.43 27.36
C GLU A 1009 -28.84 -15.64 28.03
N GLU A 1010 -27.53 -15.71 27.99
CA GLU A 1010 -26.78 -16.65 28.81
C GLU A 1010 -25.47 -16.07 29.31
N MET A 1011 -25.05 -16.52 30.50
CA MET A 1011 -23.78 -16.14 31.10
C MET A 1011 -22.76 -17.26 30.92
N ALA A 1012 -21.55 -16.90 30.50
CA ALA A 1012 -20.44 -17.82 30.26
C ALA A 1012 -19.13 -17.23 30.80
N ARG A 1013 -18.13 -18.09 31.03
CA ARG A 1013 -16.77 -17.68 31.39
C ARG A 1013 -15.87 -17.82 30.17
N LEU A 1014 -14.99 -16.84 29.92
CA LEU A 1014 -14.02 -16.90 28.82
C LEU A 1014 -12.88 -17.85 29.16
N GLN A 1015 -12.70 -18.89 28.34
CA GLN A 1015 -11.53 -19.77 28.37
C GLN A 1015 -10.34 -19.15 27.64
N ASP A 1016 -10.60 -18.41 26.56
CA ASP A 1016 -9.58 -17.75 25.72
C ASP A 1016 -10.16 -16.55 24.94
N VAL A 1017 -9.29 -15.61 24.53
CA VAL A 1017 -9.63 -14.37 23.82
C VAL A 1017 -8.57 -14.12 22.75
N GLN A 1018 -8.96 -14.12 21.47
CA GLN A 1018 -8.08 -13.90 20.33
C GLN A 1018 -8.25 -12.50 19.74
N ILE A 1019 -7.18 -11.96 19.16
CA ILE A 1019 -7.11 -10.57 18.64
C ILE A 1019 -8.04 -10.37 17.42
N ASP A 1020 -8.33 -11.45 16.69
CA ASP A 1020 -9.24 -11.49 15.54
C ASP A 1020 -10.73 -11.34 15.89
N GLY A 1021 -11.08 -11.32 17.17
CA GLY A 1021 -12.46 -11.30 17.66
C GLY A 1021 -13.01 -12.66 18.11
N THR A 1022 -12.24 -13.74 18.07
CA THR A 1022 -12.70 -15.06 18.51
C THR A 1022 -12.68 -15.15 20.04
N LEU A 1023 -13.85 -15.34 20.65
CA LEU A 1023 -14.02 -15.62 22.07
C LEU A 1023 -14.31 -17.10 22.29
N THR A 1024 -13.49 -17.80 23.09
CA THR A 1024 -13.76 -19.20 23.48
C THR A 1024 -14.40 -19.23 24.86
N LEU A 1025 -15.56 -19.87 24.95
CA LEU A 1025 -16.36 -20.05 26.15
C LEU A 1025 -15.98 -21.36 26.87
N ALA A 1026 -16.04 -21.34 28.21
CA ALA A 1026 -15.81 -22.50 29.06
C ALA A 1026 -16.98 -23.52 29.08
N LYS A 1027 -18.10 -23.20 28.42
CA LYS A 1027 -19.29 -24.04 28.29
C LYS A 1027 -19.84 -23.96 26.87
N ASP A 1028 -20.67 -24.92 26.52
CA ASP A 1028 -21.42 -24.95 25.26
C ASP A 1028 -22.62 -23.99 25.30
N LEU A 1029 -22.91 -23.33 24.16
CA LEU A 1029 -24.06 -22.42 24.00
C LEU A 1029 -25.40 -23.17 24.14
N SER A 1030 -26.32 -22.57 24.86
CA SER A 1030 -27.66 -23.10 25.15
C SER A 1030 -28.77 -22.65 24.18
N HIS A 1031 -28.46 -21.65 23.35
CA HIS A 1031 -29.34 -21.03 22.35
C HIS A 1031 -28.56 -20.70 21.07
N ASP A 1032 -29.28 -20.56 19.95
CA ASP A 1032 -28.75 -19.94 18.73
C ASP A 1032 -28.83 -18.41 18.85
N TYR A 1033 -27.75 -17.72 18.50
CA TYR A 1033 -27.64 -16.26 18.48
C TYR A 1033 -27.40 -15.76 17.05
N PRO A 1034 -28.29 -14.91 16.49
CA PRO A 1034 -28.11 -14.34 15.16
C PRO A 1034 -27.05 -13.24 15.14
N VAL A 1035 -26.51 -12.94 13.96
CA VAL A 1035 -25.62 -11.79 13.72
C VAL A 1035 -26.26 -10.51 14.29
N GLY A 1036 -25.48 -9.74 15.04
CA GLY A 1036 -25.96 -8.55 15.76
C GLY A 1036 -26.48 -8.80 17.18
N ALA A 1037 -26.56 -10.05 17.65
CA ALA A 1037 -26.66 -10.32 19.09
C ALA A 1037 -25.43 -9.77 19.83
N ILE A 1038 -25.59 -9.39 21.10
CA ILE A 1038 -24.59 -8.65 21.86
C ILE A 1038 -23.84 -9.59 22.80
N VAL A 1039 -22.52 -9.50 22.82
CA VAL A 1039 -21.69 -10.00 23.92
C VAL A 1039 -21.32 -8.82 24.81
N SER A 1040 -21.47 -8.98 26.12
CA SER A 1040 -21.17 -7.96 27.12
C SER A 1040 -20.28 -8.54 28.21
N SER A 1041 -19.18 -7.90 28.54
CA SER A 1041 -18.37 -8.28 29.71
C SER A 1041 -19.08 -7.89 31.00
N ALA A 1042 -19.13 -8.78 32.00
CA ALA A 1042 -19.86 -8.55 33.24
C ALA A 1042 -18.96 -8.04 34.38
N ILE A 1043 -19.31 -6.89 34.95
CA ILE A 1043 -18.83 -6.48 36.28
C ILE A 1043 -19.54 -7.37 37.29
N MET A 1044 -18.79 -8.20 38.01
CA MET A 1044 -19.31 -8.96 39.14
C MET A 1044 -19.30 -8.02 40.37
N ALA A 1045 -20.47 -7.82 40.97
CA ALA A 1045 -20.68 -7.08 42.21
C ALA A 1045 -20.85 -8.02 43.43
N ASP A 1046 -20.70 -9.33 43.19
CA ASP A 1046 -20.93 -10.43 44.13
C ASP A 1046 -22.35 -10.37 44.76
N ASP A 1047 -22.54 -10.85 45.98
CA ASP A 1047 -23.85 -10.83 46.65
C ASP A 1047 -24.04 -9.49 47.38
N LEU A 1048 -25.14 -8.78 47.11
CA LEU A 1048 -25.44 -7.50 47.76
C LEU A 1048 -26.45 -7.69 48.89
N GLN A 1049 -26.02 -7.41 50.12
CA GLN A 1049 -26.85 -7.51 51.33
C GLN A 1049 -26.45 -6.45 52.35
N ALA A 1050 -27.44 -5.75 52.92
CA ALA A 1050 -27.21 -4.86 54.06
C ALA A 1050 -26.82 -5.65 55.31
N HIS A 1051 -25.67 -5.36 55.89
CA HIS A 1051 -25.19 -6.00 57.12
C HIS A 1051 -24.23 -5.09 57.93
N LEU A 1052 -24.11 -5.39 59.23
CA LEU A 1052 -23.06 -4.87 60.10
C LEU A 1052 -21.77 -5.65 59.82
N SER A 1053 -20.71 -4.96 59.39
CA SER A 1053 -19.41 -5.59 59.06
C SER A 1053 -18.45 -5.62 60.24
N ALA A 1054 -18.49 -4.62 61.14
CA ALA A 1054 -17.71 -4.57 62.36
C ALA A 1054 -18.36 -3.71 63.44
N GLN A 1055 -18.10 -4.04 64.70
CA GLN A 1055 -18.46 -3.24 65.87
C GLN A 1055 -17.41 -3.40 66.97
N TRP A 1056 -17.16 -2.33 67.72
CA TRP A 1056 -16.37 -2.35 68.96
C TRP A 1056 -16.64 -1.10 69.78
N ASP A 1057 -16.42 -1.18 71.09
CA ASP A 1057 -16.39 -0.03 71.97
C ASP A 1057 -14.95 0.48 72.18
N GLN A 1058 -14.81 1.79 72.41
CA GLN A 1058 -13.53 2.46 72.59
C GLN A 1058 -13.66 3.54 73.68
N HIS A 1059 -12.67 3.63 74.58
CA HIS A 1059 -12.71 4.54 75.72
C HIS A 1059 -12.77 6.02 75.33
N THR A 1060 -12.06 6.40 74.26
CA THR A 1060 -12.04 7.77 73.72
C THR A 1060 -11.73 7.76 72.23
N TRP A 1061 -12.38 8.64 71.46
CA TRP A 1061 -12.08 8.91 70.06
C TRP A 1061 -11.65 10.37 69.87
N ASP A 1062 -10.72 10.62 68.94
CA ASP A 1062 -10.18 11.95 68.64
C ASP A 1062 -11.14 12.83 67.79
N GLY A 1063 -12.18 12.23 67.21
CA GLY A 1063 -13.14 12.90 66.33
C GLY A 1063 -12.68 13.04 64.88
N ILE A 1064 -11.57 12.39 64.50
CA ILE A 1064 -10.93 12.53 63.17
C ILE A 1064 -10.57 11.17 62.57
N THR A 1065 -10.03 10.24 63.37
CA THR A 1065 -9.44 8.99 62.89
C THR A 1065 -10.49 7.88 62.78
N TRP A 1066 -10.85 7.49 61.55
CA TRP A 1066 -11.81 6.41 61.25
C TRP A 1066 -11.11 5.06 61.01
N ALA A 1067 -10.62 4.45 62.08
CA ALA A 1067 -9.98 3.12 62.04
C ALA A 1067 -11.00 1.99 61.81
N ASP A 1068 -10.53 0.83 61.32
CA ASP A 1068 -11.32 -0.40 61.15
C ASP A 1068 -11.09 -1.41 62.29
N ASN A 1069 -10.49 -0.96 63.39
CA ASN A 1069 -10.21 -1.73 64.59
C ASN A 1069 -10.10 -0.80 65.81
N LEU A 1070 -10.08 -1.40 67.01
CA LEU A 1070 -9.89 -0.69 68.28
C LEU A 1070 -8.55 0.08 68.29
N VAL A 1071 -8.62 1.38 68.55
CA VAL A 1071 -7.44 2.24 68.77
C VAL A 1071 -7.36 2.64 70.25
N GLY A 1072 -6.30 2.20 70.93
CA GLY A 1072 -6.12 2.45 72.36
C GLY A 1072 -6.85 1.42 73.23
N ASN A 1073 -7.54 1.89 74.27
CA ASN A 1073 -8.23 1.03 75.23
C ASN A 1073 -9.72 0.84 74.87
N PRO A 1074 -10.30 -0.34 75.11
CA PRO A 1074 -11.74 -0.54 75.02
C PRO A 1074 -12.45 0.26 76.11
N ALA A 1075 -13.75 0.49 75.95
CA ALA A 1075 -14.56 1.10 76.99
C ALA A 1075 -14.83 0.12 78.15
N SER A 1076 -15.36 0.64 79.25
CA SER A 1076 -15.83 -0.17 80.39
C SER A 1076 -17.18 -0.86 80.15
N ALA A 1077 -17.83 -0.58 79.02
CA ALA A 1077 -19.14 -1.09 78.65
C ALA A 1077 -19.20 -1.35 77.14
N THR A 1078 -19.94 -2.39 76.77
CA THR A 1078 -20.11 -2.91 75.41
C THR A 1078 -21.60 -3.01 75.09
N TYR A 1079 -22.01 -2.78 73.85
CA TYR A 1079 -23.38 -3.05 73.41
C TYR A 1079 -23.60 -4.56 73.21
N ASN A 1080 -24.66 -5.12 73.80
CA ASN A 1080 -24.95 -6.56 73.75
C ASN A 1080 -25.74 -6.93 72.49
N ASP A 1081 -25.00 -7.05 71.38
CA ASP A 1081 -25.48 -7.48 70.07
C ASP A 1081 -26.10 -8.89 70.06
N ALA A 1082 -25.60 -9.80 70.90
CA ALA A 1082 -26.12 -11.16 71.00
C ALA A 1082 -27.54 -11.21 71.61
N LEU A 1083 -27.87 -10.26 72.49
CA LEU A 1083 -29.23 -10.09 73.05
C LEU A 1083 -30.11 -9.21 72.15
N ALA A 1084 -29.52 -8.21 71.51
CA ALA A 1084 -30.21 -7.23 70.69
C ALA A 1084 -29.40 -6.90 69.41
N PRO A 1085 -29.48 -7.75 68.37
CA PRO A 1085 -28.77 -7.51 67.12
C PRO A 1085 -29.12 -6.16 66.51
N VAL A 1086 -28.15 -5.52 65.87
CA VAL A 1086 -28.37 -4.26 65.16
C VAL A 1086 -29.19 -4.54 63.90
N GLU A 1087 -30.44 -4.07 63.86
CA GLU A 1087 -31.34 -4.33 62.73
C GLU A 1087 -31.02 -3.36 61.58
N VAL A 1088 -30.98 -3.86 60.35
CA VAL A 1088 -30.77 -3.08 59.12
C VAL A 1088 -31.80 -3.48 58.06
N THR A 1089 -31.86 -2.73 56.95
CA THR A 1089 -32.64 -3.09 55.76
C THR A 1089 -31.83 -2.73 54.51
N ASN A 1090 -32.04 -3.43 53.39
CA ASN A 1090 -31.36 -3.13 52.12
C ASN A 1090 -31.65 -1.70 51.64
N ALA A 1091 -32.90 -1.25 51.74
CA ALA A 1091 -33.27 0.13 51.44
C ALA A 1091 -32.65 1.16 52.41
N GLY A 1092 -32.54 0.85 53.70
CA GLY A 1092 -32.11 1.81 54.73
C GLY A 1092 -30.60 1.97 54.87
N ALA A 1093 -29.86 0.85 54.83
CA ALA A 1093 -28.43 0.84 55.13
C ALA A 1093 -27.58 1.46 54.01
N LEU A 1094 -26.58 2.24 54.42
CA LEU A 1094 -25.54 2.80 53.57
C LEU A 1094 -24.19 2.21 53.99
N THR A 1095 -23.29 1.95 53.04
CA THR A 1095 -21.91 1.59 53.38
C THR A 1095 -21.21 2.80 53.98
N GLU A 1096 -21.10 2.81 55.31
CA GLU A 1096 -20.73 3.97 56.12
C GLU A 1096 -20.19 3.52 57.48
N LYS A 1097 -19.28 4.31 58.05
CA LYS A 1097 -18.77 4.12 59.41
C LYS A 1097 -19.50 5.06 60.36
N PHE A 1098 -20.08 4.52 61.45
CA PHE A 1098 -20.73 5.33 62.49
C PHE A 1098 -20.01 5.22 63.84
N ALA A 1099 -19.93 6.36 64.52
CA ALA A 1099 -19.42 6.53 65.87
C ALA A 1099 -20.53 7.06 66.78
N LEU A 1100 -20.96 6.26 67.76
CA LEU A 1100 -21.92 6.62 68.79
C LEU A 1100 -21.18 7.19 70.00
N ARG A 1101 -20.95 8.50 70.02
CA ARG A 1101 -20.18 9.17 71.08
C ARG A 1101 -21.06 9.56 72.26
N PHE A 1102 -20.78 8.99 73.44
CA PHE A 1102 -21.49 9.28 74.67
C PHE A 1102 -21.18 10.68 75.20
N LYS A 1103 -22.22 11.48 75.48
CA LYS A 1103 -22.14 12.82 76.09
C LYS A 1103 -22.24 12.76 77.61
N ASN A 1104 -22.93 11.76 78.13
CA ASN A 1104 -23.06 11.41 79.54
C ASN A 1104 -23.27 9.88 79.63
N ASN A 1105 -23.78 9.36 80.74
CA ASN A 1105 -24.03 7.94 80.93
C ASN A 1105 -25.32 7.40 80.27
N LEU A 1106 -26.17 8.28 79.72
CA LEU A 1106 -27.46 7.91 79.12
C LEU A 1106 -27.60 8.34 77.65
N GLU A 1107 -26.99 9.44 77.24
CA GLU A 1107 -27.14 10.04 75.92
C GLU A 1107 -25.87 9.93 75.08
N PHE A 1108 -26.04 9.56 73.81
CA PHE A 1108 -25.00 9.52 72.80
C PHE A 1108 -25.41 10.29 71.54
N GLU A 1109 -24.45 10.80 70.78
CA GLU A 1109 -24.68 11.30 69.42
C GLU A 1109 -24.15 10.31 68.39
N CYS A 1110 -24.91 10.11 67.30
CA CYS A 1110 -24.50 9.27 66.19
C CYS A 1110 -23.88 10.13 65.10
N ILE A 1111 -22.60 9.92 64.82
CA ILE A 1111 -21.83 10.62 63.79
C ILE A 1111 -21.43 9.58 62.74
N GLY A 1112 -21.73 9.81 61.46
CA GLY A 1112 -21.19 9.06 60.34
C GLY A 1112 -20.01 9.76 59.67
N GLU A 1113 -19.09 9.01 59.06
CA GLU A 1113 -17.89 9.54 58.39
C GLU A 1113 -18.24 10.52 57.25
N HIS A 1114 -19.20 10.20 56.40
CA HIS A 1114 -19.63 11.03 55.27
C HIS A 1114 -20.96 11.75 55.51
N VAL A 1115 -21.86 11.18 56.32
CA VAL A 1115 -23.19 11.77 56.63
C VAL A 1115 -23.19 12.73 57.84
N GLY A 1116 -22.14 12.76 58.66
CA GLY A 1116 -22.04 13.65 59.82
C GLY A 1116 -22.97 13.25 60.97
N ASN A 1117 -23.33 14.20 61.85
CA ASN A 1117 -24.21 13.90 62.99
C ASN A 1117 -25.66 13.72 62.55
N ILE A 1118 -26.18 12.49 62.66
CA ILE A 1118 -27.54 12.10 62.22
C ILE A 1118 -28.55 12.04 63.37
N GLY A 1119 -28.16 12.34 64.60
CA GLY A 1119 -29.08 12.42 65.74
C GLY A 1119 -28.46 12.14 67.11
N VAL A 1120 -29.25 12.39 68.14
CA VAL A 1120 -28.94 12.05 69.54
C VAL A 1120 -29.85 10.92 69.97
N GLY A 1121 -29.28 9.85 70.53
CA GLY A 1121 -29.99 8.71 71.08
C GLY A 1121 -29.84 8.62 72.61
N ASN A 1122 -30.70 7.82 73.23
CA ASN A 1122 -30.66 7.54 74.67
C ASN A 1122 -30.70 6.02 74.90
N VAL A 1123 -29.93 5.52 75.86
CA VAL A 1123 -29.85 4.08 76.17
C VAL A 1123 -31.19 3.45 76.59
N ASN A 1124 -32.17 4.25 77.03
CA ASN A 1124 -33.47 3.76 77.46
C ASN A 1124 -34.54 3.72 76.33
N THR A 1125 -34.18 4.10 75.10
CA THR A 1125 -35.11 4.20 73.96
C THR A 1125 -34.50 3.62 72.70
N ASP A 1126 -35.30 2.90 71.91
CA ASP A 1126 -34.86 2.42 70.59
C ASP A 1126 -34.41 3.61 69.71
N PHE A 1127 -33.25 3.47 69.07
CA PHE A 1127 -32.65 4.51 68.25
C PHE A 1127 -32.63 4.07 66.78
N ALA A 1128 -33.41 4.77 65.94
CA ALA A 1128 -33.64 4.46 64.54
C ALA A 1128 -33.52 5.72 63.66
N PRO A 1129 -32.31 6.22 63.38
CA PRO A 1129 -32.13 7.43 62.59
C PRO A 1129 -32.51 7.20 61.12
N ILE A 1130 -33.35 8.06 60.56
CA ILE A 1130 -33.88 7.93 59.20
C ILE A 1130 -32.84 8.30 58.15
N ASN A 1131 -32.65 7.44 57.15
CA ASN A 1131 -31.89 7.74 55.95
C ASN A 1131 -32.76 8.57 54.98
N PRO A 1132 -32.40 9.85 54.69
CA PRO A 1132 -33.18 10.70 53.80
C PRO A 1132 -33.12 10.27 52.32
N ILE A 1133 -32.26 9.31 51.94
CA ILE A 1133 -32.17 8.74 50.59
C ILE A 1133 -33.37 7.84 50.29
N SER A 1134 -33.76 6.99 51.24
CA SER A 1134 -34.79 5.95 51.05
C SER A 1134 -36.02 6.11 51.93
N GLY A 1135 -35.95 6.95 52.97
CA GLY A 1135 -37.01 7.08 53.99
C GLY A 1135 -37.05 5.95 55.02
N ALA A 1136 -36.19 4.93 54.90
CA ALA A 1136 -36.03 3.86 55.89
C ALA A 1136 -34.94 4.23 56.92
N PRO A 1137 -34.93 3.64 58.13
CA PRO A 1137 -33.83 3.82 59.09
C PRO A 1137 -32.48 3.32 58.53
N TYR A 1138 -31.38 4.02 58.80
CA TYR A 1138 -30.02 3.53 58.51
C TYR A 1138 -29.76 2.17 59.20
N PHE A 1139 -30.17 2.10 60.47
CA PHE A 1139 -30.15 0.93 61.33
C PHE A 1139 -31.15 1.16 62.49
N VAL A 1140 -31.44 0.12 63.27
CA VAL A 1140 -32.20 0.22 64.53
C VAL A 1140 -31.39 -0.44 65.65
N LEU A 1141 -31.14 0.33 66.71
CA LEU A 1141 -30.60 -0.16 67.98
C LEU A 1141 -31.73 -0.27 69.00
N ARG A 1142 -31.84 -1.43 69.66
CA ARG A 1142 -32.84 -1.66 70.71
C ARG A 1142 -32.31 -1.19 72.06
N ALA A 1143 -33.17 -0.56 72.85
CA ALA A 1143 -32.84 -0.11 74.21
C ALA A 1143 -32.28 -1.24 75.09
N ILE A 1144 -32.80 -2.46 74.93
CA ILE A 1144 -32.43 -3.65 75.72
C ILE A 1144 -30.97 -4.12 75.50
N GLY A 1145 -30.30 -3.69 74.43
CA GLY A 1145 -28.90 -4.03 74.16
C GLY A 1145 -27.89 -3.22 74.99
N TRP A 1146 -28.30 -2.12 75.61
CA TRP A 1146 -27.38 -1.25 76.36
C TRP A 1146 -27.02 -1.81 77.74
N GLY A 1147 -25.75 -2.16 77.92
CA GLY A 1147 -25.17 -2.46 79.23
C GLY A 1147 -25.05 -1.24 80.14
N GLN A 1148 -24.75 -1.46 81.42
CA GLN A 1148 -24.39 -0.41 82.37
C GLN A 1148 -22.89 -0.07 82.26
N GLY A 1149 -22.49 1.13 82.68
CA GLY A 1149 -21.08 1.53 82.74
C GLY A 1149 -20.57 2.43 81.59
N TRP A 1150 -21.47 3.01 80.80
CA TRP A 1150 -21.14 4.05 79.83
C TRP A 1150 -20.78 5.38 80.50
N ALA A 1151 -19.79 6.08 79.94
CA ALA A 1151 -19.30 7.37 80.43
C ALA A 1151 -19.14 8.37 79.27
N ALA A 1152 -19.13 9.67 79.60
CA ALA A 1152 -18.88 10.72 78.63
C ALA A 1152 -17.50 10.54 77.96
N GLY A 1153 -17.46 10.51 76.63
CA GLY A 1153 -16.25 10.27 75.85
C GLY A 1153 -16.12 8.84 75.31
N ASN A 1154 -16.80 7.84 75.90
CA ASN A 1154 -16.88 6.50 75.33
C ASN A 1154 -17.52 6.55 73.94
N VAL A 1155 -17.08 5.67 73.03
CA VAL A 1155 -17.63 5.55 71.68
C VAL A 1155 -17.91 4.09 71.36
N GLN A 1156 -19.11 3.81 70.85
CA GLN A 1156 -19.42 2.54 70.19
C GLN A 1156 -19.33 2.77 68.68
N PHE A 1157 -18.42 2.07 68.00
CA PHE A 1157 -18.34 2.04 66.55
C PHE A 1157 -19.27 0.98 65.97
N LEU A 1158 -19.92 1.32 64.86
CA LEU A 1158 -20.77 0.44 64.04
C LEU A 1158 -20.44 0.70 62.57
N HIS A 1159 -19.86 -0.27 61.89
CA HIS A 1159 -19.53 -0.20 60.46
C HIS A 1159 -20.54 -1.04 59.69
N PHE A 1160 -21.17 -0.44 58.67
CA PHE A 1160 -22.15 -1.14 57.83
C PHE A 1160 -21.67 -1.25 56.39
N VAL A 1161 -22.17 -2.28 55.72
CA VAL A 1161 -22.20 -2.39 54.26
C VAL A 1161 -23.66 -2.30 53.84
N GLY A 1162 -23.98 -1.38 52.93
CA GLY A 1162 -25.30 -1.26 52.31
C GLY A 1162 -25.41 -2.13 51.06
N ALA A 1163 -26.64 -2.42 50.62
CA ALA A 1163 -26.90 -3.21 49.41
C ALA A 1163 -26.75 -2.35 48.12
N ILE A 1164 -25.59 -1.71 47.95
CA ILE A 1164 -25.29 -0.74 46.88
C ILE A 1164 -23.89 -0.98 46.31
N TYR A 1165 -23.79 -1.04 44.97
CA TYR A 1165 -22.53 -1.15 44.24
C TYR A 1165 -22.31 0.07 43.32
N ALA A 1166 -21.13 0.68 43.41
CA ALA A 1166 -20.76 1.84 42.61
C ALA A 1166 -19.92 1.45 41.38
N TYR A 1167 -20.21 2.08 40.25
CA TYR A 1167 -19.44 1.91 39.03
C TYR A 1167 -19.43 3.21 38.20
N ALA A 1168 -18.45 3.34 37.31
CA ALA A 1168 -18.32 4.44 36.38
C ALA A 1168 -18.76 4.04 34.97
N ALA A 1169 -19.61 4.84 34.34
CA ALA A 1169 -19.89 4.82 32.92
C ALA A 1169 -19.08 5.93 32.23
N ILE A 1170 -18.33 5.56 31.20
CA ILE A 1170 -17.44 6.43 30.43
C ILE A 1170 -17.98 6.49 29.00
N ARG A 1171 -18.32 7.69 28.52
CA ARG A 1171 -18.73 7.92 27.13
C ARG A 1171 -17.60 8.58 26.37
N THR A 1172 -17.13 7.92 25.31
CA THR A 1172 -16.14 8.47 24.36
C THR A 1172 -16.84 8.78 23.04
N VAL A 1173 -16.72 10.01 22.56
CA VAL A 1173 -17.21 10.45 21.24
C VAL A 1173 -16.01 10.65 20.32
N GLN A 1174 -16.00 9.98 19.15
CA GLN A 1174 -15.00 10.23 18.11
C GLN A 1174 -15.32 11.51 17.32
N PRO A 1175 -14.29 12.21 16.79
CA PRO A 1175 -14.50 13.25 15.80
C PRO A 1175 -15.22 12.69 14.56
N SER A 1176 -16.43 13.16 14.27
CA SER A 1176 -17.29 12.62 13.20
C SER A 1176 -18.33 13.64 12.74
N THR A 1177 -18.93 13.43 11.58
CA THR A 1177 -20.24 14.03 11.29
C THR A 1177 -21.35 13.26 12.03
N ALA A 1178 -22.48 13.90 12.32
CA ALA A 1178 -23.61 13.23 12.95
C ALA A 1178 -24.32 12.31 11.93
N ILE A 1179 -24.40 11.01 12.23
CA ILE A 1179 -25.04 9.99 11.37
C ILE A 1179 -26.53 9.84 11.69
N THR A 1180 -26.95 10.18 12.91
CA THR A 1180 -28.33 10.03 13.40
C THR A 1180 -28.60 11.12 14.45
N LEU A 1181 -29.85 11.56 14.61
CA LEU A 1181 -30.21 12.51 15.69
C LEU A 1181 -30.26 11.84 17.06
N ASP A 1182 -30.87 10.66 17.14
CA ASP A 1182 -31.12 9.97 18.42
C ASP A 1182 -30.16 8.80 18.64
N HIS A 1183 -29.58 8.74 19.83
CA HIS A 1183 -28.72 7.64 20.28
C HIS A 1183 -29.24 7.06 21.59
N HIS A 1184 -29.22 5.73 21.70
CA HIS A 1184 -29.60 5.02 22.91
C HIS A 1184 -28.58 3.93 23.24
N PHE A 1185 -28.48 3.59 24.52
CA PHE A 1185 -27.75 2.44 25.06
C PHE A 1185 -28.54 1.91 26.26
N GLU A 1186 -28.36 0.64 26.61
CA GLU A 1186 -29.05 0.01 27.76
C GLU A 1186 -27.99 -0.51 28.76
N LEU A 1187 -28.08 -0.04 30.00
CA LEU A 1187 -27.35 -0.59 31.14
C LEU A 1187 -28.29 -1.51 31.92
N LEU A 1188 -27.76 -2.61 32.43
CA LEU A 1188 -28.54 -3.61 33.13
C LEU A 1188 -27.79 -4.14 34.36
N THR A 1189 -28.42 -4.03 35.52
CA THR A 1189 -28.10 -4.79 36.73
C THR A 1189 -28.89 -6.10 36.70
N ARG A 1190 -28.20 -7.23 36.82
CA ARG A 1190 -28.78 -8.59 36.84
C ARG A 1190 -28.61 -9.17 38.24
N VAL A 1191 -29.65 -9.81 38.74
CA VAL A 1191 -29.70 -10.49 40.05
C VAL A 1191 -30.35 -11.86 39.84
N ASN A 1192 -29.87 -12.90 40.54
CA ASN A 1192 -30.58 -14.16 40.60
C ASN A 1192 -31.77 -14.02 41.55
N LEU A 1193 -32.97 -13.84 40.99
CA LEU A 1193 -34.22 -13.90 41.74
C LEU A 1193 -34.58 -15.36 42.01
N ASP A 1194 -34.77 -15.71 43.27
CA ASP A 1194 -35.10 -17.08 43.67
C ASP A 1194 -36.50 -17.46 43.14
N ARG A 1195 -36.56 -18.50 42.30
CA ARG A 1195 -37.85 -19.02 41.81
C ARG A 1195 -38.54 -19.69 42.99
N LEU A 1196 -39.72 -19.18 43.39
CA LEU A 1196 -40.56 -19.83 44.41
C LEU A 1196 -40.65 -21.34 44.11
N PRO A 1197 -40.27 -22.23 45.05
CA PRO A 1197 -40.41 -23.66 44.83
C PRO A 1197 -41.89 -23.97 44.61
N ALA A 1198 -42.19 -24.67 43.51
CA ALA A 1198 -43.55 -25.02 43.14
C ALA A 1198 -44.15 -25.99 44.18
N THR A 1199 -44.82 -25.43 45.19
CA THR A 1199 -45.48 -26.12 46.31
C THR A 1199 -44.64 -27.19 47.01
N ILE A 1200 -44.02 -26.83 48.12
CA ILE A 1200 -43.73 -27.81 49.18
C ILE A 1200 -45.08 -28.19 49.82
N SER A 1201 -45.46 -29.46 49.69
CA SER A 1201 -46.64 -30.09 50.28
C SER A 1201 -46.48 -30.36 51.77
#